data_AF-A0A1Q5D4L9-F1
#
_entry.id   AF-A0A1Q5D4L9-F1
#
_cell.length_a   1.000
_cell.length_b   1.000
_cell.length_c   1.000
_cell.angle_alpha   90.00
_cell.angle_beta   90.00
_cell.angle_gamma   90.00
#
_symmetry.space_group_name_H-M   'P 1'
#
loop_
_entity.id
_entity.type
_entity.pdbx_description
1 polymer ?
#
loop_
_entity_poly.entity_id
_entity_poly.type
_entity_poly.pdbx_seq_one_letter_code
_entity_poly.pdbx_strand_id
1 'polypeptide(L)'
;MILHGGEPLLAGPARLRRVCEEFGSALAGIAELDLRIHTNGLQLSPRYLDLFDEFDVKVGISLDGDREANDRHRRFADGRSSHPLVLKAVELLRQDRYSHLNLGLLCTIDIENDPHAVLDALVALDPPLIDFLLPHATWEEPPPRPDGSPTAYAEWILAIFDRWQDQGRPVPVRLFSSVLSTLGGGPSLTESLGLAPTDLVVVETDGQLEQVDSLKSAYEGAAATGFDVFSHSFDDVAAHPGVQARQLGLAGVSETCRKCPVVRSCGGGLYTHRYSPANDFDNPSVYCADLEALVRGIEARTGAAMVSPALSGPRELAAGQHDLTRTLLAALHGTLDGRGGARWDEAWGLAGALEASAEGAAGLDHVLAHPYTRTWLLDVLEGLHAERPEAVGQALRLPSYVAAAAVRAGTGLEVPADFRDGRLFLPTLGELRVGGPGEAGRVRVRAEGEGFTVRREDGGGSRTVRSAAEGPGWLPVRHFALGGTPGFVLDDLDPYRDCFEAPAAPRLGPAEAEAWIEAVGRAWELLERSAPGQTTDAVERLTTLTPLVEGRNTGRPHGYGSIGLVMTGDTRELALSLLRALRRARLRALLDVTDLYALDGAWKYRSPWDHHMKIPFSGLLSIAYERVGLSALDPAFMDGVPEALDMMERAAEPTVGGKRLLVSLRDEVRGVHGTSGMNIRTNTVDQEPVR
;
A
#
# COMPACT_ATOMS: atom_id res chain seq x y z
N MET A 1 -6.20 2.19 -27.31
CA MET A 1 -7.37 2.28 -28.21
C MET A 1 -8.14 0.97 -28.18
N ILE A 2 -9.47 1.02 -28.07
CA ILE A 2 -10.33 -0.18 -28.09
C ILE A 2 -11.20 -0.12 -29.36
N LEU A 3 -11.00 -1.08 -30.26
CA LEU A 3 -11.85 -1.30 -31.42
C LEU A 3 -13.13 -1.98 -30.94
N HIS A 4 -14.25 -1.28 -31.07
CA HIS A 4 -15.55 -1.68 -30.52
C HIS A 4 -16.68 -1.43 -31.54
N GLY A 5 -17.93 -1.62 -31.08
CA GLY A 5 -19.16 -1.21 -31.75
C GLY A 5 -19.75 -2.29 -32.67
N GLY A 6 -21.05 -2.57 -32.48
CA GLY A 6 -21.78 -3.65 -33.15
C GLY A 6 -21.00 -4.97 -33.16
N GLU A 7 -20.36 -5.26 -34.30
CA GLU A 7 -19.32 -6.27 -34.44
C GLU A 7 -18.14 -5.70 -35.24
N PRO A 8 -16.99 -5.38 -34.62
CA PRO A 8 -15.90 -4.66 -35.28
C PRO A 8 -15.20 -5.49 -36.37
N LEU A 9 -15.26 -6.82 -36.31
CA LEU A 9 -14.70 -7.67 -37.37
C LEU A 9 -15.47 -7.53 -38.71
N LEU A 10 -16.66 -6.94 -38.74
CA LEU A 10 -17.36 -6.62 -39.99
C LEU A 10 -16.62 -5.58 -40.85
N ALA A 11 -15.70 -4.81 -40.26
CA ALA A 11 -14.84 -3.88 -41.01
C ALA A 11 -13.93 -4.62 -42.02
N GLY A 12 -13.62 -5.89 -41.77
CA GLY A 12 -12.74 -6.71 -42.58
C GLY A 12 -11.25 -6.43 -42.34
N PRO A 13 -10.35 -7.40 -42.61
CA PRO A 13 -8.93 -7.29 -42.26
C PRO A 13 -8.20 -6.15 -42.96
N ALA A 14 -8.60 -5.79 -44.19
CA ALA A 14 -7.96 -4.70 -44.92
C ALA A 14 -8.20 -3.33 -44.27
N ARG A 15 -9.43 -3.09 -43.77
CA ARG A 15 -9.75 -1.84 -43.08
C ARG A 15 -9.10 -1.80 -41.69
N LEU A 16 -9.14 -2.91 -40.96
CA LEU A 16 -8.49 -3.00 -39.65
C LEU A 16 -6.97 -2.81 -39.74
N ARG A 17 -6.31 -3.38 -40.76
CA ARG A 17 -4.89 -3.13 -41.03
C ARG A 17 -4.62 -1.63 -41.20
N ARG A 18 -5.39 -0.98 -42.06
CA ARG A 18 -5.24 0.46 -42.28
C ARG A 18 -5.41 1.24 -40.96
N VAL A 19 -6.41 0.90 -40.14
CA VAL A 19 -6.59 1.54 -38.83
C VAL A 19 -5.36 1.36 -37.94
N CYS A 20 -4.77 0.17 -37.88
CA CYS A 20 -3.57 -0.09 -37.08
C CYS A 20 -2.35 0.68 -37.61
N GLU A 21 -2.14 0.70 -38.94
CA GLU A 21 -1.05 1.44 -39.59
C GLU A 21 -1.16 2.95 -39.34
N GLU A 22 -2.37 3.52 -39.46
CA GLU A 22 -2.60 4.95 -39.26
C GLU A 22 -2.40 5.34 -37.79
N PHE A 23 -2.93 4.57 -36.84
CA PHE A 23 -2.68 4.85 -35.41
C PHE A 23 -1.20 4.69 -35.05
N GLY A 24 -0.56 3.62 -35.52
CA GLY A 24 0.85 3.37 -35.26
C GLY A 24 1.74 4.49 -35.82
N SER A 25 1.48 4.93 -37.06
CA SER A 25 2.23 6.02 -37.67
C SER A 25 1.94 7.38 -37.02
N ALA A 26 0.69 7.66 -36.65
CA ALA A 26 0.30 8.96 -36.11
C ALA A 26 0.79 9.18 -34.68
N LEU A 27 0.95 8.11 -33.89
CA LEU A 27 1.36 8.19 -32.48
C LEU A 27 2.83 7.83 -32.24
N ALA A 28 3.56 7.43 -33.28
CA ALA A 28 4.98 7.07 -33.18
C ALA A 28 5.81 8.23 -32.61
N GLY A 29 6.54 7.95 -31.52
CA GLY A 29 7.36 8.95 -30.82
C GLY A 29 6.57 9.96 -29.98
N ILE A 30 5.24 9.82 -29.91
CA ILE A 30 4.35 10.67 -29.12
C ILE A 30 3.82 9.90 -27.91
N ALA A 31 3.28 8.69 -28.13
CA ALA A 31 2.71 7.85 -27.08
C ALA A 31 2.88 6.36 -27.40
N GLU A 32 2.91 5.54 -26.35
CA GLU A 32 2.78 4.09 -26.50
C GLU A 32 1.35 3.73 -26.91
N LEU A 33 1.21 2.82 -27.87
CA LEU A 33 -0.08 2.41 -28.43
C LEU A 33 -0.45 1.00 -27.96
N ASP A 34 -1.44 0.93 -27.06
CA ASP A 34 -2.10 -0.33 -26.67
C ASP A 34 -3.37 -0.51 -27.52
N LEU A 35 -3.39 -1.53 -28.40
CA LEU A 35 -4.53 -1.85 -29.25
C LEU A 35 -5.31 -3.04 -28.71
N ARG A 36 -6.62 -2.87 -28.56
CA ARG A 36 -7.53 -3.92 -28.11
C ARG A 36 -8.75 -3.99 -29.01
N ILE A 37 -9.40 -5.14 -29.07
CA ILE A 37 -10.66 -5.34 -29.79
C ILE A 37 -11.59 -6.23 -28.96
N HIS A 38 -12.86 -5.86 -28.85
CA HIS A 38 -13.89 -6.74 -28.29
C HIS A 38 -14.83 -7.21 -29.40
N THR A 39 -15.07 -8.52 -29.48
CA THR A 39 -15.85 -9.14 -30.56
C THR A 39 -16.76 -10.23 -30.01
N ASN A 40 -17.86 -10.50 -30.73
CA ASN A 40 -18.67 -11.70 -30.50
C ASN A 40 -17.98 -12.99 -30.98
N GLY A 41 -16.82 -12.88 -31.64
CA GLY A 41 -15.99 -14.00 -32.06
C GLY A 41 -16.43 -14.72 -33.34
N LEU A 42 -17.63 -14.44 -33.87
CA LEU A 42 -18.22 -15.23 -34.96
C LEU A 42 -17.46 -15.16 -36.29
N GLN A 43 -16.75 -14.05 -36.52
CA GLN A 43 -15.92 -13.84 -37.72
C GLN A 43 -14.42 -14.06 -37.46
N LEU A 44 -14.03 -14.38 -36.22
CA LEU A 44 -12.63 -14.54 -35.85
C LEU A 44 -12.04 -15.74 -36.59
N SER A 45 -10.88 -15.52 -37.20
CA SER A 45 -10.20 -16.52 -38.03
C SER A 45 -8.70 -16.25 -38.04
N PRO A 46 -7.85 -17.20 -38.49
CA PRO A 46 -6.41 -16.98 -38.59
C PRO A 46 -6.04 -15.73 -39.38
N ARG A 47 -6.83 -15.32 -40.39
CA ARG A 47 -6.57 -14.09 -41.15
C ARG A 47 -6.65 -12.81 -40.28
N TYR A 48 -7.54 -12.78 -39.29
CA TYR A 48 -7.59 -11.66 -38.34
C TYR A 48 -6.49 -11.80 -37.30
N LEU A 49 -6.26 -13.01 -36.78
CA LEU A 49 -5.25 -13.23 -35.74
C LEU A 49 -3.81 -12.99 -36.24
N ASP A 50 -3.50 -13.34 -37.48
CA ASP A 50 -2.21 -13.00 -38.12
C ASP A 50 -2.01 -11.49 -38.23
N LEU A 51 -3.08 -10.73 -38.48
CA LEU A 51 -3.03 -9.26 -38.48
C LEU A 51 -2.85 -8.73 -37.06
N PHE A 52 -3.55 -9.30 -36.09
CA PHE A 52 -3.49 -8.87 -34.70
C PHE A 52 -2.13 -9.18 -34.06
N ASP A 53 -1.50 -10.31 -34.42
CA ASP A 53 -0.12 -10.66 -34.08
C ASP A 53 0.88 -9.62 -34.60
N GLU A 54 0.69 -9.15 -35.85
CA GLU A 54 1.57 -8.14 -36.46
C GLU A 54 1.52 -6.77 -35.75
N PHE A 55 0.35 -6.37 -35.25
CA PHE A 55 0.12 -5.04 -34.64
C PHE A 55 -0.11 -5.10 -33.13
N ASP A 56 0.12 -6.25 -32.50
CA ASP A 56 -0.15 -6.53 -31.08
C ASP A 56 -1.58 -6.17 -30.62
N VAL A 57 -2.59 -6.46 -31.44
CA VAL A 57 -4.00 -6.20 -31.10
C VAL A 57 -4.54 -7.30 -30.20
N LYS A 58 -4.83 -6.97 -28.95
CA LYS A 58 -5.35 -7.94 -27.99
C LYS A 58 -6.87 -8.12 -28.11
N VAL A 59 -7.36 -9.35 -28.01
CA VAL A 59 -8.74 -9.75 -28.33
C VAL A 59 -9.51 -10.18 -27.08
N GLY A 60 -10.61 -9.51 -26.77
CA GLY A 60 -11.62 -9.95 -25.80
C GLY A 60 -12.83 -10.57 -26.51
N ILE A 61 -13.30 -11.72 -26.02
CA ILE A 61 -14.45 -12.43 -26.60
C ILE A 61 -15.66 -12.33 -25.67
N SER A 62 -16.80 -11.94 -26.21
CA SER A 62 -18.06 -12.02 -25.47
C SER A 62 -18.60 -13.45 -25.41
N LEU A 63 -18.78 -13.98 -24.21
CA LEU A 63 -19.34 -15.31 -23.95
C LEU A 63 -19.99 -15.34 -22.57
N ASP A 64 -21.29 -15.66 -22.51
CA ASP A 64 -22.08 -15.57 -21.26
C ASP A 64 -22.12 -16.88 -20.46
N GLY A 65 -21.25 -17.84 -20.76
CA GLY A 65 -21.15 -19.12 -20.05
C GLY A 65 -21.31 -20.33 -20.96
N ASP A 66 -22.05 -21.32 -20.46
CA ASP A 66 -22.39 -22.51 -21.23
C ASP A 66 -23.39 -22.20 -22.35
N ARG A 67 -23.79 -23.22 -23.10
CA ARG A 67 -24.69 -23.02 -24.23
C ARG A 67 -26.06 -22.50 -23.80
N GLU A 68 -26.58 -22.99 -22.68
CA GLU A 68 -27.89 -22.55 -22.17
C GLU A 68 -27.85 -21.07 -21.84
N ALA A 69 -26.86 -20.64 -21.06
CA ALA A 69 -26.66 -19.25 -20.69
C ALA A 69 -26.45 -18.34 -21.90
N ASN A 70 -25.53 -18.71 -22.81
CA ASN A 70 -25.23 -17.92 -24.00
C ASN A 70 -26.44 -17.81 -24.94
N ASP A 71 -27.16 -18.91 -25.16
CA ASP A 71 -28.29 -18.92 -26.08
C ASP A 71 -29.52 -18.18 -25.52
N ARG A 72 -29.55 -17.69 -24.28
CA ARG A 72 -30.65 -16.82 -23.82
C ARG A 72 -30.70 -15.48 -24.57
N HIS A 73 -29.52 -14.91 -24.86
CA HIS A 73 -29.41 -13.58 -25.47
C HIS A 73 -28.62 -13.56 -26.80
N ARG A 74 -27.62 -14.43 -26.96
CA ARG A 74 -26.69 -14.40 -28.11
C ARG A 74 -27.08 -15.40 -29.19
N ARG A 75 -28.21 -15.17 -29.85
CA ARG A 75 -28.67 -15.99 -31.00
C ARG A 75 -28.47 -15.26 -32.32
N PHE A 76 -28.37 -16.02 -33.40
CA PHE A 76 -28.59 -15.48 -34.74
C PHE A 76 -30.02 -14.94 -34.86
N ALA A 77 -30.27 -14.06 -35.82
CA ALA A 77 -31.60 -13.51 -36.10
C ALA A 77 -32.65 -14.58 -36.44
N ASP A 78 -32.22 -15.78 -36.87
CA ASP A 78 -33.08 -16.95 -37.12
C ASP A 78 -33.24 -17.89 -35.90
N GLY A 79 -32.74 -17.49 -34.73
CA GLY A 79 -32.82 -18.24 -33.49
C GLY A 79 -31.78 -19.34 -33.32
N ARG A 80 -30.88 -19.56 -34.29
CA ARG A 80 -29.78 -20.53 -34.12
C ARG A 80 -28.79 -20.09 -33.05
N SER A 81 -28.20 -21.07 -32.37
CA SER A 81 -27.14 -20.86 -31.39
C SER A 81 -25.88 -20.29 -32.03
N SER A 82 -25.28 -19.28 -31.38
CA SER A 82 -23.96 -18.75 -31.73
C SER A 82 -22.83 -19.48 -31.01
N HIS A 83 -23.12 -20.13 -29.89
CA HIS A 83 -22.16 -20.70 -28.93
C HIS A 83 -21.08 -21.59 -29.57
N PRO A 84 -21.39 -22.56 -30.47
CA PRO A 84 -20.35 -23.40 -31.07
C PRO A 84 -19.34 -22.63 -31.93
N LEU A 85 -19.71 -21.46 -32.46
CA LEU A 85 -18.80 -20.62 -33.23
C LEU A 85 -17.93 -19.76 -32.32
N VAL A 86 -18.49 -19.26 -31.21
CA VAL A 86 -17.72 -18.53 -30.19
C VAL A 86 -16.65 -19.45 -29.58
N LEU A 87 -17.00 -20.71 -29.26
CA LEU A 87 -16.01 -21.67 -28.75
C LEU A 87 -14.87 -21.94 -29.74
N LYS A 88 -15.14 -21.94 -31.05
CA LYS A 88 -14.07 -22.04 -32.06
C LYS A 88 -13.16 -20.83 -32.05
N ALA A 89 -13.70 -19.64 -31.85
CA ALA A 89 -12.91 -18.41 -31.74
C ALA A 89 -11.99 -18.45 -30.51
N VAL A 90 -12.50 -18.91 -29.36
CA VAL A 90 -11.70 -19.12 -28.16
C VAL A 90 -10.60 -20.16 -28.40
N GLU A 91 -10.91 -21.28 -29.03
CA GLU A 91 -9.92 -22.32 -29.35
C GLU A 91 -8.81 -21.81 -30.28
N LEU A 92 -9.12 -20.91 -31.23
CA LEU A 92 -8.08 -20.25 -32.03
C LEU A 92 -7.14 -19.42 -31.15
N LEU A 93 -7.67 -18.64 -30.20
CA LEU A 93 -6.86 -17.83 -29.28
C LEU A 93 -6.06 -18.67 -28.28
N ARG A 94 -6.43 -19.93 -28.03
CA ARG A 94 -5.67 -20.83 -27.14
C ARG A 94 -4.45 -21.46 -27.81
N GLN A 95 -4.33 -21.39 -29.12
CA GLN A 95 -3.17 -21.91 -29.83
C GLN A 95 -1.92 -21.13 -29.40
N ASP A 96 -0.79 -21.81 -29.20
CA ASP A 96 0.49 -21.22 -28.77
C ASP A 96 0.88 -19.97 -29.58
N ARG A 97 0.53 -19.96 -30.87
CA ARG A 97 0.80 -18.84 -31.78
C ARG A 97 0.02 -17.56 -31.43
N TYR A 98 -1.20 -17.68 -30.90
CA TYR A 98 -2.11 -16.54 -30.67
C TYR A 98 -2.46 -16.32 -29.20
N SER A 99 -1.97 -17.16 -28.28
CA SER A 99 -2.28 -17.07 -26.84
C SER A 99 -1.93 -15.73 -26.20
N HIS A 100 -0.85 -15.10 -26.66
CA HIS A 100 -0.44 -13.77 -26.21
C HIS A 100 -1.40 -12.64 -26.64
N LEU A 101 -2.32 -12.90 -27.57
CA LEU A 101 -3.36 -11.94 -28.00
C LEU A 101 -4.62 -12.05 -27.16
N ASN A 102 -4.80 -13.10 -26.37
CA ASN A 102 -6.02 -13.34 -25.61
C ASN A 102 -6.14 -12.35 -24.43
N LEU A 103 -7.18 -11.51 -24.41
CA LEU A 103 -7.51 -10.65 -23.26
C LEU A 103 -8.43 -11.33 -22.24
N GLY A 104 -9.11 -12.41 -22.64
CA GLY A 104 -10.08 -13.10 -21.81
C GLY A 104 -11.51 -12.97 -22.30
N LEU A 105 -12.44 -13.30 -21.39
CA LEU A 105 -13.86 -13.45 -21.67
C LEU A 105 -14.68 -12.35 -21.00
N LEU A 106 -15.59 -11.74 -21.74
CA LEU A 106 -16.58 -10.79 -21.23
C LEU A 106 -17.93 -11.50 -21.13
N CYS A 107 -18.45 -11.64 -19.91
CA CYS A 107 -19.68 -12.37 -19.60
C CYS A 107 -20.72 -11.39 -19.05
N THR A 108 -21.83 -11.18 -19.77
CA THR A 108 -22.96 -10.43 -19.23
C THR A 108 -23.73 -11.30 -18.24
N ILE A 109 -24.01 -10.76 -17.06
CA ILE A 109 -24.72 -11.48 -15.98
C ILE A 109 -26.20 -11.60 -16.32
N ASP A 110 -26.73 -12.81 -16.23
CA ASP A 110 -28.17 -13.10 -16.19
C ASP A 110 -28.44 -14.05 -15.02
N ILE A 111 -29.17 -13.54 -14.03
CA ILE A 111 -29.44 -14.21 -12.75
C ILE A 111 -30.40 -15.41 -12.88
N GLU A 112 -31.00 -15.63 -14.05
CA GLU A 112 -31.77 -16.86 -14.33
C GLU A 112 -30.87 -18.05 -14.68
N ASN A 113 -29.59 -17.81 -15.00
CA ASN A 113 -28.62 -18.89 -15.22
C ASN A 113 -28.07 -19.43 -13.90
N ASP A 114 -27.68 -20.71 -13.89
CA ASP A 114 -26.92 -21.27 -12.76
C ASP A 114 -25.53 -20.60 -12.69
N PRO A 115 -25.19 -19.90 -11.59
CA PRO A 115 -23.91 -19.20 -11.46
C PRO A 115 -22.70 -20.13 -11.54
N HIS A 116 -22.82 -21.36 -11.00
CA HIS A 116 -21.74 -22.33 -11.00
C HIS A 116 -21.51 -22.92 -12.39
N ALA A 117 -22.59 -23.23 -13.12
CA ALA A 117 -22.49 -23.71 -14.49
C ALA A 117 -21.83 -22.68 -15.42
N VAL A 118 -22.19 -21.40 -15.26
CA VAL A 118 -21.56 -20.29 -15.99
C VAL A 118 -20.08 -20.21 -15.67
N LEU A 119 -19.70 -20.16 -14.38
CA LEU A 119 -18.29 -20.07 -14.01
C LEU A 119 -17.49 -21.28 -14.53
N ASP A 120 -17.97 -22.50 -14.33
CA ASP A 120 -17.28 -23.71 -14.75
C ASP A 120 -17.06 -23.76 -16.26
N ALA A 121 -18.08 -23.37 -17.04
CA ALA A 121 -17.98 -23.33 -18.48
C ALA A 121 -16.93 -22.32 -18.96
N LEU A 122 -16.84 -21.16 -18.32
CA LEU A 122 -15.84 -20.14 -18.64
C LEU A 122 -14.43 -20.57 -18.23
N VAL A 123 -14.26 -21.11 -17.01
CA VAL A 123 -12.97 -21.59 -16.48
C VAL A 123 -12.42 -22.76 -17.30
N ALA A 124 -13.28 -23.66 -17.78
CA ALA A 124 -12.87 -24.80 -18.61
C ALA A 124 -12.19 -24.39 -19.93
N LEU A 125 -12.37 -23.13 -20.36
CA LEU A 125 -11.73 -22.57 -21.54
C LEU A 125 -10.33 -22.03 -21.28
N ASP A 126 -9.86 -22.06 -20.03
CA ASP A 126 -8.55 -21.56 -19.61
C ASP A 126 -8.26 -20.12 -20.07
N PRO A 127 -9.18 -19.15 -19.85
CA PRO A 127 -8.96 -17.78 -20.26
C PRO A 127 -7.95 -17.09 -19.34
N PRO A 128 -7.22 -16.05 -19.81
CA PRO A 128 -6.31 -15.28 -18.95
C PRO A 128 -7.05 -14.37 -17.95
N LEU A 129 -8.32 -14.05 -18.23
CA LEU A 129 -9.17 -13.17 -17.42
C LEU A 129 -10.65 -13.47 -17.69
N ILE A 130 -11.49 -13.32 -16.67
CA ILE A 130 -12.95 -13.22 -16.81
C ILE A 130 -13.43 -11.87 -16.30
N ASP A 131 -14.31 -11.21 -17.07
CA ASP A 131 -15.00 -9.99 -16.66
C ASP A 131 -16.53 -10.21 -16.64
N PHE A 132 -17.11 -10.21 -15.44
CA PHE A 132 -18.55 -10.31 -15.25
C PHE A 132 -19.17 -8.91 -15.27
N LEU A 133 -20.07 -8.67 -16.22
CA LEU A 133 -20.67 -7.36 -16.50
C LEU A 133 -22.14 -7.36 -16.07
N LEU A 134 -22.51 -6.43 -15.19
CA LEU A 134 -23.93 -6.17 -14.90
C LEU A 134 -24.63 -5.71 -16.19
N PRO A 135 -25.84 -6.22 -16.49
CA PRO A 135 -26.58 -5.76 -17.65
C PRO A 135 -26.91 -4.27 -17.49
N HIS A 136 -26.92 -3.54 -18.60
CA HIS A 136 -27.31 -2.13 -18.56
C HIS A 136 -28.77 -2.00 -18.14
N ALA A 137 -28.99 -1.19 -17.11
CA ALA A 137 -30.30 -0.88 -16.54
C ALA A 137 -30.28 0.52 -15.94
N THR A 138 -31.45 1.13 -15.77
CA THR A 138 -31.64 2.47 -15.18
C THR A 138 -32.78 2.44 -14.17
N TRP A 139 -33.06 3.57 -13.50
CA TRP A 139 -34.27 3.65 -12.67
C TRP A 139 -35.57 3.75 -13.48
N GLU A 140 -35.48 4.13 -14.76
CA GLU A 140 -36.62 4.09 -15.69
C GLU A 140 -36.92 2.67 -16.14
N GLU A 141 -35.87 1.94 -16.51
CA GLU A 141 -35.91 0.53 -16.93
C GLU A 141 -35.05 -0.32 -15.98
N PRO A 142 -35.60 -0.70 -14.81
CA PRO A 142 -34.85 -1.43 -13.79
C PRO A 142 -34.51 -2.85 -14.23
N PRO A 143 -33.43 -3.45 -13.68
CA PRO A 143 -33.00 -4.78 -14.06
C PRO A 143 -34.03 -5.83 -13.64
N PRO A 144 -34.15 -6.95 -14.39
CA PRO A 144 -35.08 -8.01 -14.04
C PRO A 144 -34.70 -8.63 -12.69
N ARG A 145 -35.70 -8.82 -11.83
CA ARG A 145 -35.61 -9.46 -10.51
C ARG A 145 -36.81 -10.40 -10.30
N PRO A 146 -36.77 -11.63 -10.83
CA PRO A 146 -37.93 -12.53 -10.83
C PRO A 146 -38.50 -12.83 -9.43
N ASP A 147 -37.63 -12.88 -8.42
CA ASP A 147 -37.99 -13.13 -7.02
C ASP A 147 -38.22 -11.85 -6.19
N GLY A 148 -38.02 -10.67 -6.80
CA GLY A 148 -38.08 -9.37 -6.14
C GLY A 148 -36.95 -9.09 -5.14
N SER A 149 -35.90 -9.93 -5.08
CA SER A 149 -34.79 -9.71 -4.15
C SER A 149 -33.99 -8.46 -4.55
N PRO A 150 -33.82 -7.49 -3.63
CA PRO A 150 -33.01 -6.30 -3.90
C PRO A 150 -31.52 -6.62 -4.05
N THR A 151 -31.10 -7.84 -3.72
CA THR A 151 -29.72 -8.32 -3.74
C THR A 151 -29.50 -9.52 -4.67
N ALA A 152 -30.47 -9.83 -5.55
CA ALA A 152 -30.42 -10.99 -6.46
C ALA A 152 -29.12 -11.09 -7.28
N TYR A 153 -28.62 -9.97 -7.81
CA TYR A 153 -27.38 -9.96 -8.59
C TYR A 153 -26.17 -10.19 -7.68
N ALA A 154 -26.16 -9.59 -6.49
CA ALA A 154 -25.10 -9.83 -5.51
C ALA A 154 -25.04 -11.28 -5.05
N GLU A 155 -26.18 -11.90 -4.78
CA GLU A 155 -26.27 -13.30 -4.38
C GLU A 155 -25.72 -14.23 -5.46
N TRP A 156 -26.09 -13.97 -6.72
CA TRP A 156 -25.57 -14.71 -7.87
C TRP A 156 -24.05 -14.54 -8.02
N ILE A 157 -23.54 -13.31 -7.94
CA ILE A 157 -22.10 -13.01 -8.04
C ILE A 157 -21.32 -13.61 -6.86
N LEU A 158 -21.88 -13.59 -5.64
CA LEU A 158 -21.25 -14.16 -4.45
C LEU A 158 -21.19 -15.68 -4.52
N ALA A 159 -22.18 -16.35 -5.13
CA ALA A 159 -22.10 -17.79 -5.40
C ALA A 159 -20.93 -18.12 -6.35
N ILE A 160 -20.73 -17.30 -7.39
CA ILE A 160 -19.53 -17.40 -8.25
C ILE A 160 -18.26 -17.16 -7.44
N PHE A 161 -18.23 -16.14 -6.59
CA PHE A 161 -17.06 -15.83 -5.76
C PHE A 161 -16.67 -17.00 -4.85
N ASP A 162 -17.64 -17.62 -4.18
CA ASP A 162 -17.42 -18.77 -3.31
C ASP A 162 -16.87 -19.97 -4.09
N ARG A 163 -17.49 -20.30 -5.23
CA ARG A 163 -16.99 -21.38 -6.08
C ARG A 163 -15.58 -21.11 -6.63
N TRP A 164 -15.31 -19.88 -7.04
CA TRP A 164 -14.00 -19.44 -7.53
C TRP A 164 -12.92 -19.56 -6.45
N GLN A 165 -13.26 -19.23 -5.20
CA GLN A 165 -12.39 -19.42 -4.03
C GLN A 165 -12.11 -20.91 -3.77
N ASP A 166 -13.16 -21.73 -3.76
CA ASP A 166 -13.06 -23.17 -3.49
C ASP A 166 -12.21 -23.91 -4.53
N GLN A 167 -12.19 -23.41 -5.77
CA GLN A 167 -11.33 -23.93 -6.85
C GLN A 167 -9.88 -23.39 -6.81
N GLY A 168 -9.52 -22.58 -5.80
CA GLY A 168 -8.17 -22.04 -5.65
C GLY A 168 -7.87 -20.85 -6.57
N ARG A 169 -8.90 -20.09 -6.99
CA ARG A 169 -8.80 -18.92 -7.88
C ARG A 169 -8.13 -19.25 -9.23
N PRO A 170 -8.70 -20.18 -10.02
CA PRO A 170 -8.02 -20.72 -11.21
C PRO A 170 -7.73 -19.68 -12.30
N VAL A 171 -8.48 -18.57 -12.32
CA VAL A 171 -8.31 -17.45 -13.25
C VAL A 171 -8.60 -16.13 -12.55
N PRO A 172 -7.90 -15.02 -12.86
CA PRO A 172 -8.30 -13.70 -12.37
C PRO A 172 -9.72 -13.32 -12.83
N VAL A 173 -10.52 -12.78 -11.91
CA VAL A 173 -11.82 -12.18 -12.23
C VAL A 173 -11.74 -10.68 -11.95
N ARG A 174 -11.96 -9.83 -12.97
CA ARG A 174 -11.73 -8.39 -12.87
C ARG A 174 -12.59 -7.71 -11.81
N LEU A 175 -13.87 -8.08 -11.72
CA LEU A 175 -14.80 -7.60 -10.71
C LEU A 175 -14.29 -7.87 -9.28
N PHE A 176 -13.91 -9.12 -9.00
CA PHE A 176 -13.39 -9.52 -7.68
C PHE A 176 -12.06 -8.85 -7.35
N SER A 177 -11.17 -8.78 -8.33
CA SER A 177 -9.87 -8.11 -8.19
C SER A 177 -10.05 -6.62 -7.83
N SER A 178 -11.07 -5.95 -8.40
CA SER A 178 -11.37 -4.55 -8.10
C SER A 178 -11.91 -4.37 -6.67
N VAL A 179 -12.82 -5.25 -6.22
CA VAL A 179 -13.33 -5.20 -4.84
C VAL A 179 -12.22 -5.52 -3.83
N LEU A 180 -11.42 -6.57 -4.07
CA LEU A 180 -10.30 -6.93 -3.21
C LEU A 180 -9.24 -5.83 -3.12
N SER A 181 -8.85 -5.24 -4.25
CA SER A 181 -7.91 -4.11 -4.30
C SER A 181 -8.42 -2.94 -3.47
N THR A 182 -9.67 -2.52 -3.70
CA THR A 182 -10.27 -1.40 -2.94
C THR A 182 -10.39 -1.72 -1.46
N LEU A 183 -10.82 -2.91 -1.04
CA LEU A 183 -10.86 -3.30 0.37
C LEU A 183 -9.48 -3.23 1.06
N GLY A 184 -8.40 -3.49 0.32
CA GLY A 184 -7.02 -3.37 0.77
C GLY A 184 -6.45 -1.94 0.77
N GLY A 185 -7.13 -0.97 0.16
CA GLY A 185 -6.66 0.42 0.05
C GLY A 185 -6.19 0.82 -1.36
N GLY A 186 -6.08 -0.15 -2.27
CA GLY A 186 -5.74 0.06 -3.68
C GLY A 186 -6.88 0.63 -4.53
N PRO A 187 -6.63 0.90 -5.82
CA PRO A 187 -7.61 1.43 -6.75
C PRO A 187 -8.58 0.35 -7.25
N SER A 188 -9.71 0.77 -7.83
CA SER A 188 -10.55 -0.11 -8.67
C SER A 188 -9.86 -0.36 -10.02
N LEU A 189 -10.13 -1.53 -10.62
CA LEU A 189 -9.58 -1.93 -11.93
C LEU A 189 -10.64 -1.85 -13.05
N THR A 190 -11.79 -1.25 -12.77
CA THR A 190 -12.90 -1.07 -13.71
C THR A 190 -13.62 0.25 -13.50
N GLU A 191 -14.16 0.86 -14.57
CA GLU A 191 -14.98 2.07 -14.49
C GLU A 191 -16.35 1.82 -13.82
N SER A 192 -16.78 0.56 -13.75
CA SER A 192 -18.06 0.20 -13.14
C SER A 192 -18.03 0.25 -11.60
N LEU A 193 -16.84 0.33 -11.00
CA LEU A 193 -16.61 0.32 -9.56
C LEU A 193 -15.56 1.36 -9.17
N GLY A 194 -15.61 1.82 -7.93
CA GLY A 194 -14.66 2.77 -7.36
C GLY A 194 -14.86 4.22 -7.81
N LEU A 195 -14.10 5.12 -7.17
CA LEU A 195 -14.23 6.57 -7.35
C LEU A 195 -13.17 7.18 -8.28
N ALA A 196 -12.37 6.33 -8.94
CA ALA A 196 -11.34 6.79 -9.84
C ALA A 196 -11.98 7.53 -11.04
N PRO A 197 -11.43 8.69 -11.45
CA PRO A 197 -11.85 9.36 -12.68
C PRO A 197 -11.81 8.40 -13.87
N THR A 198 -12.77 8.54 -14.78
CA THR A 198 -12.79 7.76 -16.02
C THR A 198 -12.62 8.69 -17.22
N ASP A 199 -11.52 8.50 -17.95
CA ASP A 199 -11.15 9.28 -19.12
C ASP A 199 -11.33 8.44 -20.39
N LEU A 200 -12.50 8.57 -21.01
CA LEU A 200 -12.87 7.84 -22.22
C LEU A 200 -13.63 8.76 -23.17
N VAL A 201 -13.30 8.67 -24.45
CA VAL A 201 -14.06 9.24 -25.57
C VAL A 201 -14.41 8.12 -26.55
N VAL A 202 -15.66 8.10 -27.01
CA VAL A 202 -16.10 7.21 -28.08
C VAL A 202 -16.01 7.96 -29.40
N VAL A 203 -15.45 7.30 -30.42
CA VAL A 203 -15.39 7.83 -31.79
C VAL A 203 -16.30 6.98 -32.65
N GLU A 204 -17.41 7.58 -33.09
CA GLU A 204 -18.39 6.91 -33.94
C GLU A 204 -17.92 6.80 -35.39
N THR A 205 -18.57 5.92 -36.16
CA THR A 205 -18.13 5.60 -37.53
C THR A 205 -18.24 6.76 -38.53
N ASP A 206 -19.03 7.78 -38.21
CA ASP A 206 -19.17 9.04 -38.96
C ASP A 206 -18.24 10.16 -38.44
N GLY A 207 -17.43 9.87 -37.42
CA GLY A 207 -16.49 10.80 -36.81
C GLY A 207 -17.05 11.61 -35.65
N GLN A 208 -18.30 11.39 -35.22
CA GLN A 208 -18.82 12.02 -34.01
C GLN A 208 -18.02 11.56 -32.78
N LEU A 209 -17.79 12.51 -31.88
CA LEU A 209 -17.14 12.28 -30.60
C LEU A 209 -18.23 12.21 -29.54
N GLU A 210 -18.35 11.08 -28.87
CA GLU A 210 -19.36 10.83 -27.85
C GLU A 210 -18.72 10.60 -26.48
N GLN A 211 -19.56 10.73 -25.45
CA GLN A 211 -19.29 10.22 -24.12
C GLN A 211 -19.23 8.67 -24.16
N VAL A 212 -19.18 8.00 -22.99
CA VAL A 212 -19.19 6.52 -22.94
C VAL A 212 -20.42 5.94 -23.63
N ASP A 213 -20.21 4.85 -24.36
CA ASP A 213 -21.24 4.16 -25.14
C ASP A 213 -22.39 3.63 -24.28
N SER A 214 -22.11 3.25 -23.03
CA SER A 214 -23.12 2.82 -22.07
C SER A 214 -24.21 3.87 -21.85
N LEU A 215 -23.96 5.17 -22.07
CA LEU A 215 -25.00 6.21 -21.93
C LEU A 215 -26.16 6.02 -22.90
N LYS A 216 -25.97 5.32 -24.01
CA LYS A 216 -27.04 5.02 -24.98
C LYS A 216 -28.20 4.21 -24.39
N SER A 217 -28.00 3.55 -23.25
CA SER A 217 -29.08 2.87 -22.52
C SER A 217 -29.85 3.78 -21.55
N ALA A 218 -29.45 5.04 -21.39
CA ALA A 218 -30.16 5.99 -20.52
C ALA A 218 -31.37 6.58 -21.23
N TYR A 219 -31.14 7.20 -22.37
CA TYR A 219 -32.16 7.77 -23.26
C TYR A 219 -31.53 8.10 -24.62
N GLU A 220 -32.37 8.34 -25.63
CA GLU A 220 -31.92 8.66 -26.99
C GLU A 220 -31.05 9.95 -26.99
N GLY A 221 -29.82 9.84 -27.53
CA GLY A 221 -28.89 10.96 -27.61
C GLY A 221 -28.09 11.26 -26.33
N ALA A 222 -28.24 10.48 -25.25
CA ALA A 222 -27.54 10.73 -23.98
C ALA A 222 -26.00 10.78 -24.08
N ALA A 223 -25.41 10.05 -25.03
CA ALA A 223 -23.97 10.02 -25.24
C ALA A 223 -23.45 11.20 -26.10
N ALA A 224 -24.32 11.93 -26.78
CA ALA A 224 -23.91 12.95 -27.74
C ALA A 224 -23.20 14.13 -27.05
N THR A 225 -22.07 14.56 -27.60
CA THR A 225 -21.39 15.81 -27.17
C THR A 225 -21.62 16.96 -28.15
N GLY A 226 -22.04 16.65 -29.38
CA GLY A 226 -22.10 17.60 -30.50
C GLY A 226 -20.75 17.88 -31.16
N PHE A 227 -19.69 17.16 -30.78
CA PHE A 227 -18.35 17.29 -31.34
C PHE A 227 -18.04 16.21 -32.37
N ASP A 228 -17.05 16.47 -33.22
CA ASP A 228 -16.56 15.55 -34.24
C ASP A 228 -15.04 15.69 -34.42
N VAL A 229 -14.41 14.63 -34.92
CA VAL A 229 -12.96 14.57 -35.15
C VAL A 229 -12.44 15.54 -36.21
N PHE A 230 -13.33 16.16 -37.01
CA PHE A 230 -12.93 17.04 -38.11
C PHE A 230 -12.81 18.50 -37.67
N SER A 231 -13.59 18.89 -36.66
CA SER A 231 -13.77 20.29 -36.25
C SER A 231 -13.39 20.54 -34.79
N HIS A 232 -13.22 19.48 -33.98
CA HIS A 232 -12.98 19.58 -32.55
C HIS A 232 -11.77 18.76 -32.12
N SER A 233 -11.09 19.24 -31.08
CA SER A 233 -9.99 18.54 -30.43
C SER A 233 -10.50 17.60 -29.33
N PHE A 234 -9.67 16.66 -28.89
CA PHE A 234 -9.99 15.86 -27.70
C PHE A 234 -9.98 16.71 -26.42
N ASP A 235 -9.28 17.85 -26.39
CA ASP A 235 -9.35 18.80 -25.27
C ASP A 235 -10.73 19.45 -25.16
N ASP A 236 -11.39 19.72 -26.30
CA ASP A 236 -12.78 20.22 -26.31
C ASP A 236 -13.73 19.17 -25.72
N VAL A 237 -13.54 17.89 -26.07
CA VAL A 237 -14.32 16.78 -25.50
C VAL A 237 -14.06 16.62 -24.00
N ALA A 238 -12.79 16.69 -23.57
CA ALA A 238 -12.42 16.62 -22.15
C ALA A 238 -13.03 17.78 -21.33
N ALA A 239 -13.24 18.93 -21.96
CA ALA A 239 -13.93 20.08 -21.36
C ALA A 239 -15.47 19.95 -21.35
N HIS A 240 -16.04 18.96 -22.03
CA HIS A 240 -17.49 18.78 -22.09
C HIS A 240 -18.09 18.46 -20.70
N PRO A 241 -19.17 19.14 -20.25
CA PRO A 241 -19.74 18.93 -18.92
C PRO A 241 -20.12 17.47 -18.61
N GLY A 242 -20.67 16.75 -19.59
CA GLY A 242 -21.01 15.33 -19.42
C GLY A 242 -19.79 14.40 -19.25
N VAL A 243 -18.66 14.75 -19.88
CA VAL A 243 -17.40 14.02 -19.71
C VAL A 243 -16.81 14.33 -18.33
N GLN A 244 -16.74 15.61 -17.96
CA GLN A 244 -16.24 16.04 -16.66
C GLN A 244 -17.05 15.47 -15.50
N ALA A 245 -18.37 15.28 -15.65
CA ALA A 245 -19.22 14.69 -14.61
C ALA A 245 -18.71 13.33 -14.11
N ARG A 246 -18.03 12.55 -14.96
CA ARG A 246 -17.45 11.23 -14.64
C ARG A 246 -16.04 11.29 -14.07
N GLN A 247 -15.43 12.48 -14.04
CA GLN A 247 -14.10 12.73 -13.47
C GLN A 247 -14.16 13.30 -12.04
N LEU A 248 -15.35 13.69 -11.57
CA LEU A 248 -15.55 14.35 -10.27
C LEU A 248 -15.32 13.44 -9.05
N GLY A 249 -15.12 12.13 -9.24
CA GLY A 249 -14.95 11.15 -8.16
C GLY A 249 -16.07 11.23 -7.13
N LEU A 250 -15.72 11.43 -5.86
CA LEU A 250 -16.69 11.55 -4.76
C LEU A 250 -17.67 12.72 -4.92
N ALA A 251 -17.25 13.82 -5.55
CA ALA A 251 -18.15 14.95 -5.81
C ALA A 251 -19.18 14.63 -6.92
N GLY A 252 -18.91 13.62 -7.75
CA GLY A 252 -19.78 13.21 -8.87
C GLY A 252 -20.85 12.17 -8.51
N VAL A 253 -20.94 11.76 -7.25
CA VAL A 253 -21.98 10.81 -6.77
C VAL A 253 -23.00 11.49 -5.87
N SER A 254 -24.18 10.87 -5.73
CA SER A 254 -25.30 11.40 -4.94
C SER A 254 -24.99 11.57 -3.46
N GLU A 255 -25.79 12.37 -2.75
CA GLU A 255 -25.62 12.59 -1.30
C GLU A 255 -25.66 11.29 -0.50
N THR A 256 -26.52 10.34 -0.90
CA THR A 256 -26.59 8.99 -0.32
C THR A 256 -25.26 8.26 -0.46
N CYS A 257 -24.65 8.28 -1.65
CA CYS A 257 -23.36 7.65 -1.90
C CYS A 257 -22.24 8.32 -1.10
N ARG A 258 -22.21 9.66 -1.01
CA ARG A 258 -21.16 10.39 -0.27
C ARG A 258 -21.10 10.06 1.23
N LYS A 259 -22.20 9.58 1.81
CA LYS A 259 -22.31 9.16 3.22
C LYS A 259 -22.19 7.65 3.40
N CYS A 260 -22.05 6.88 2.32
CA CYS A 260 -22.09 5.43 2.35
C CYS A 260 -20.69 4.85 2.67
N PRO A 261 -20.56 3.96 3.68
CA PRO A 261 -19.27 3.37 4.04
C PRO A 261 -18.60 2.51 2.97
N VAL A 262 -19.34 2.04 1.95
CA VAL A 262 -18.80 1.19 0.86
C VAL A 262 -18.52 1.96 -0.42
N VAL A 263 -18.79 3.28 -0.47
CA VAL A 263 -18.72 4.07 -1.70
C VAL A 263 -17.32 4.08 -2.34
N ARG A 264 -16.27 3.94 -1.55
CA ARG A 264 -14.89 3.85 -2.07
C ARG A 264 -14.69 2.62 -2.97
N SER A 265 -15.38 1.53 -2.66
CA SER A 265 -15.32 0.29 -3.43
C SER A 265 -16.36 0.28 -4.56
N CYS A 266 -17.61 0.68 -4.30
CA CYS A 266 -18.66 0.61 -5.33
C CYS A 266 -18.68 1.80 -6.30
N GLY A 267 -18.16 2.97 -5.91
CA GLY A 267 -18.16 4.17 -6.75
C GLY A 267 -19.53 4.79 -7.04
N GLY A 268 -20.59 4.31 -6.38
CA GLY A 268 -21.96 4.60 -6.80
C GLY A 268 -22.41 3.82 -8.05
N GLY A 269 -21.62 2.83 -8.49
CA GLY A 269 -21.85 2.03 -9.69
C GLY A 269 -21.56 2.79 -11.00
N LEU A 270 -21.68 2.07 -12.13
CA LEU A 270 -21.54 2.66 -13.46
C LEU A 270 -22.45 3.88 -13.62
N TYR A 271 -21.91 4.96 -14.21
CA TYR A 271 -22.61 6.25 -14.34
C TYR A 271 -24.00 6.13 -14.95
N THR A 272 -24.12 5.41 -16.07
CA THR A 272 -25.40 5.10 -16.73
C THR A 272 -26.44 4.49 -15.80
N HIS A 273 -26.02 3.62 -14.87
CA HIS A 273 -26.95 2.90 -13.99
C HIS A 273 -27.61 3.80 -12.94
N ARG A 274 -27.27 5.09 -12.90
CA ARG A 274 -27.84 6.10 -11.99
C ARG A 274 -28.95 6.92 -12.64
N TYR A 275 -29.18 6.77 -13.95
CA TYR A 275 -30.16 7.58 -14.66
C TYR A 275 -31.57 7.37 -14.13
N SER A 276 -32.30 8.47 -13.93
CA SER A 276 -33.75 8.51 -13.81
C SER A 276 -34.31 9.76 -14.50
N PRO A 277 -35.55 9.74 -15.02
CA PRO A 277 -36.18 10.93 -15.58
C PRO A 277 -36.37 12.07 -14.57
N ALA A 278 -36.42 11.75 -13.27
CA ALA A 278 -36.70 12.71 -12.21
C ALA A 278 -35.47 13.52 -11.78
N ASN A 279 -34.31 12.85 -11.66
CA ASN A 279 -33.09 13.42 -11.08
C ASN A 279 -31.84 13.21 -11.96
N ASP A 280 -32.03 12.84 -13.23
CA ASP A 280 -30.95 12.55 -14.17
C ASP A 280 -29.96 11.52 -13.57
N PHE A 281 -28.65 11.78 -13.56
CA PHE A 281 -27.64 10.88 -13.00
C PHE A 281 -27.34 11.09 -11.50
N ASP A 282 -28.03 12.00 -10.81
CA ASP A 282 -27.82 12.27 -9.36
C ASP A 282 -28.60 11.29 -8.46
N ASN A 283 -28.50 10.00 -8.76
CA ASN A 283 -29.08 8.92 -7.97
C ASN A 283 -28.00 7.91 -7.58
N PRO A 284 -28.21 7.10 -6.53
CA PRO A 284 -27.50 5.82 -6.41
C PRO A 284 -27.72 4.96 -7.66
N SER A 285 -26.81 4.02 -7.94
CA SER A 285 -27.05 3.02 -9.00
C SER A 285 -28.35 2.25 -8.73
N VAL A 286 -29.05 1.85 -9.80
CA VAL A 286 -30.16 0.88 -9.73
C VAL A 286 -29.73 -0.48 -9.14
N TYR A 287 -28.43 -0.75 -9.09
CA TYR A 287 -27.81 -1.89 -8.39
C TYR A 287 -27.26 -1.54 -7.01
N CYS A 288 -27.66 -0.43 -6.38
CA CYS A 288 -27.05 0.04 -5.12
C CYS A 288 -27.07 -1.02 -4.02
N ALA A 289 -28.19 -1.72 -3.83
CA ALA A 289 -28.32 -2.77 -2.82
C ALA A 289 -27.42 -3.98 -3.15
N ASP A 290 -27.35 -4.39 -4.42
CA ASP A 290 -26.45 -5.46 -4.85
C ASP A 290 -24.99 -5.09 -4.64
N LEU A 291 -24.57 -3.89 -5.06
CA LEU A 291 -23.18 -3.45 -4.93
C LEU A 291 -22.74 -3.37 -3.46
N GLU A 292 -23.62 -2.89 -2.57
CA GLU A 292 -23.33 -2.92 -1.14
C GLU A 292 -23.22 -4.35 -0.59
N ALA A 293 -24.17 -5.22 -0.94
CA ALA A 293 -24.15 -6.62 -0.51
C ALA A 293 -22.93 -7.38 -1.04
N LEU A 294 -22.53 -7.13 -2.29
CA LEU A 294 -21.35 -7.72 -2.91
C LEU A 294 -20.06 -7.30 -2.19
N VAL A 295 -19.85 -6.00 -1.98
CA VAL A 295 -18.64 -5.49 -1.32
C VAL A 295 -18.53 -6.04 0.11
N ARG A 296 -19.62 -5.98 0.89
CA ARG A 296 -19.66 -6.51 2.26
C ARG A 296 -19.51 -8.03 2.28
N GLY A 297 -20.12 -8.72 1.31
CA GLY A 297 -20.07 -10.17 1.19
C GLY A 297 -18.66 -10.67 0.89
N ILE A 298 -17.93 -10.02 0.00
CA ILE A 298 -16.52 -10.30 -0.27
C ILE A 298 -15.67 -9.96 0.96
N GLU A 299 -15.85 -8.79 1.57
CA GLU A 299 -15.14 -8.40 2.78
C GLU A 299 -15.31 -9.42 3.92
N ALA A 300 -16.52 -9.92 4.15
CA ALA A 300 -16.79 -10.92 5.17
C ALA A 300 -16.03 -12.24 4.93
N ARG A 301 -15.82 -12.61 3.66
CA ARG A 301 -15.13 -13.85 3.26
C ARG A 301 -13.61 -13.72 3.28
N THR A 302 -13.07 -12.54 2.95
CA THR A 302 -11.62 -12.35 2.76
C THR A 302 -10.96 -11.49 3.82
N GLY A 303 -11.74 -10.76 4.63
CA GLY A 303 -11.23 -9.74 5.53
C GLY A 303 -10.13 -10.25 6.46
N ALA A 304 -10.33 -11.41 7.09
CA ALA A 304 -9.32 -11.99 7.98
C ALA A 304 -7.98 -12.28 7.29
N ALA A 305 -8.01 -12.79 6.04
CA ALA A 305 -6.81 -13.09 5.26
C ALA A 305 -6.14 -11.84 4.68
N MET A 306 -6.86 -10.73 4.58
CA MET A 306 -6.35 -9.43 4.08
C MET A 306 -5.72 -8.58 5.18
N VAL A 307 -5.92 -8.90 6.46
CA VAL A 307 -5.28 -8.17 7.55
C VAL A 307 -3.77 -8.41 7.50
N SER A 308 -3.01 -7.32 7.40
CA SER A 308 -1.54 -7.36 7.48
C SER A 308 -1.07 -8.06 8.76
N PRO A 309 -0.08 -8.98 8.68
CA PRO A 309 0.53 -9.58 9.86
C PRO A 309 1.03 -8.54 10.87
N ALA A 310 1.44 -7.36 10.42
CA ALA A 310 1.91 -6.26 11.27
C ALA A 310 0.89 -5.81 12.33
N LEU A 311 -0.40 -6.08 12.11
CA LEU A 311 -1.47 -5.79 13.08
C LEU A 311 -1.66 -6.89 14.14
N SER A 312 -1.03 -8.06 13.97
CA SER A 312 -1.17 -9.21 14.88
C SER A 312 -0.36 -9.06 16.16
N GLY A 313 0.77 -8.35 16.10
CA GLY A 313 1.65 -8.18 17.25
C GLY A 313 2.90 -7.37 16.96
N PRO A 314 3.68 -7.02 18.01
CA PRO A 314 4.92 -6.26 17.87
C PRO A 314 5.98 -6.96 17.02
N ARG A 315 6.01 -8.31 17.01
CA ARG A 315 7.01 -9.09 16.28
C ARG A 315 6.84 -9.01 14.78
N GLU A 316 5.62 -9.18 14.33
CA GLU A 316 5.24 -9.12 12.92
C GLU A 316 5.40 -7.70 12.40
N LEU A 317 5.04 -6.68 13.19
CA LEU A 317 5.30 -5.28 12.85
C LEU A 317 6.79 -5.01 12.65
N ALA A 318 7.64 -5.52 13.53
CA ALA A 318 9.08 -5.33 13.40
C ALA A 318 9.69 -6.07 12.22
N ALA A 319 9.20 -7.28 11.92
CA ALA A 319 9.60 -8.00 10.72
C ALA A 319 9.25 -7.17 9.47
N GLY A 320 8.03 -6.64 9.38
CA GLY A 320 7.65 -5.75 8.27
C GLY A 320 8.51 -4.48 8.19
N GLN A 321 8.85 -3.89 9.34
CA GLN A 321 9.74 -2.72 9.40
C GLN A 321 11.18 -3.05 8.96
N HIS A 322 11.67 -4.23 9.33
CA HIS A 322 12.97 -4.74 8.91
C HIS A 322 13.00 -4.97 7.39
N ASP A 323 11.98 -5.63 6.85
CA ASP A 323 11.83 -5.89 5.41
C ASP A 323 11.76 -4.58 4.62
N LEU A 324 11.04 -3.58 5.13
CA LEU A 324 11.03 -2.24 4.56
C LEU A 324 12.44 -1.62 4.54
N THR A 325 13.29 -1.89 5.54
CA THR A 325 14.68 -1.40 5.54
C THR A 325 15.52 -2.03 4.47
N ARG A 326 15.45 -3.35 4.36
CA ARG A 326 16.19 -4.07 3.33
C ARG A 326 15.72 -3.65 1.93
N THR A 327 14.41 -3.47 1.76
CA THR A 327 13.81 -2.98 0.52
C THR A 327 14.31 -1.57 0.15
N LEU A 328 14.35 -0.64 1.10
CA LEU A 328 14.88 0.71 0.85
C LEU A 328 16.38 0.71 0.55
N LEU A 329 17.16 -0.18 1.18
CA LEU A 329 18.59 -0.33 0.87
C LEU A 329 18.79 -0.90 -0.55
N ALA A 330 17.98 -1.87 -0.97
CA ALA A 330 17.98 -2.39 -2.34
C ALA A 330 17.52 -1.33 -3.35
N ALA A 331 16.48 -0.56 -3.02
CA ALA A 331 16.03 0.57 -3.83
C ALA A 331 17.15 1.60 -3.99
N LEU A 332 17.87 1.95 -2.91
CA LEU A 332 19.03 2.84 -2.97
C LEU A 332 20.12 2.31 -3.89
N HIS A 333 20.43 1.00 -3.84
CA HIS A 333 21.38 0.38 -4.76
C HIS A 333 20.95 0.57 -6.22
N GLY A 334 19.69 0.29 -6.54
CA GLY A 334 19.13 0.48 -7.88
C GLY A 334 19.14 1.95 -8.32
N THR A 335 18.66 2.86 -7.47
CA THR A 335 18.59 4.31 -7.77
C THR A 335 19.98 4.93 -7.94
N LEU A 336 21.02 4.44 -7.24
CA LEU A 336 22.37 4.93 -7.45
C LEU A 336 22.86 4.70 -8.87
N ASP A 337 22.45 3.60 -9.52
CA ASP A 337 22.76 3.29 -10.92
C ASP A 337 24.26 3.48 -11.24
N GLY A 338 25.12 2.86 -10.42
CA GLY A 338 26.58 2.94 -10.56
C GLY A 338 27.23 4.26 -10.11
N ARG A 339 26.47 5.32 -9.79
CA ARG A 339 27.02 6.63 -9.35
C ARG A 339 27.84 6.56 -8.06
N GLY A 340 27.66 5.51 -7.24
CA GLY A 340 28.47 5.24 -6.05
C GLY A 340 29.90 4.74 -6.35
N GLY A 341 30.14 4.24 -7.57
CA GLY A 341 31.42 3.71 -8.03
C GLY A 341 32.00 2.58 -7.19
N ALA A 342 33.30 2.33 -7.34
CA ALA A 342 34.01 1.20 -6.70
C ALA A 342 33.86 1.13 -5.17
N ARG A 343 33.66 2.28 -4.51
CA ARG A 343 33.47 2.34 -3.05
C ARG A 343 32.14 1.73 -2.63
N TRP A 344 31.08 2.01 -3.38
CA TRP A 344 29.78 1.41 -3.15
C TRP A 344 29.80 -0.07 -3.51
N ASP A 345 30.37 -0.43 -4.66
CA ASP A 345 30.44 -1.82 -5.13
C ASP A 345 31.21 -2.73 -4.18
N GLU A 346 32.35 -2.24 -3.63
CA GLU A 346 33.13 -2.96 -2.61
C GLU A 346 32.29 -3.20 -1.34
N ALA A 347 31.59 -2.17 -0.83
CA ALA A 347 30.76 -2.30 0.37
C ALA A 347 29.54 -3.19 0.14
N TRP A 348 28.90 -3.08 -1.03
CA TRP A 348 27.77 -3.92 -1.41
C TRP A 348 28.17 -5.40 -1.51
N GLY A 349 29.29 -5.69 -2.17
CA GLY A 349 29.84 -7.04 -2.23
C GLY A 349 30.22 -7.61 -0.86
N LEU A 350 30.79 -6.79 0.03
CA LEU A 350 31.11 -7.20 1.40
C LEU A 350 29.85 -7.43 2.25
N ALA A 351 28.78 -6.66 2.05
CA ALA A 351 27.50 -6.92 2.70
C ALA A 351 26.95 -8.30 2.30
N GLY A 352 26.98 -8.64 1.01
CA GLY A 352 26.61 -9.97 0.52
C GLY A 352 27.52 -11.09 1.06
N ALA A 353 28.82 -10.82 1.24
CA ALA A 353 29.74 -11.77 1.85
C ALA A 353 29.46 -12.02 3.34
N LEU A 354 29.05 -10.98 4.10
CA LEU A 354 28.60 -11.14 5.48
C LEU A 354 27.30 -11.93 5.56
N GLU A 355 26.34 -11.63 4.69
CA GLU A 355 25.04 -12.29 4.65
C GLU A 355 25.13 -13.80 4.36
N ALA A 356 26.23 -14.26 3.77
CA ALA A 356 26.47 -15.67 3.48
C ALA A 356 26.66 -16.56 4.73
N SER A 357 26.91 -16.00 5.92
CA SER A 357 26.96 -16.75 7.18
C SER A 357 25.85 -16.31 8.14
N ALA A 358 25.41 -17.21 9.03
CA ALA A 358 24.36 -16.90 10.00
C ALA A 358 24.75 -15.76 10.95
N GLU A 359 26.01 -15.74 11.40
CA GLU A 359 26.55 -14.70 12.28
C GLU A 359 26.66 -13.35 11.55
N GLY A 360 27.12 -13.36 10.29
CA GLY A 360 27.24 -12.15 9.48
C GLY A 360 25.87 -11.58 9.09
N ALA A 361 24.92 -12.43 8.72
CA ALA A 361 23.53 -12.05 8.51
C ALA A 361 22.92 -11.41 9.78
N ALA A 362 23.08 -12.04 10.94
CA ALA A 362 22.61 -11.50 12.22
C ALA A 362 23.27 -10.15 12.58
N GLY A 363 24.56 -9.98 12.30
CA GLY A 363 25.26 -8.71 12.50
C GLY A 363 24.75 -7.60 11.58
N LEU A 364 24.49 -7.93 10.31
CA LEU A 364 23.92 -7.00 9.34
C LEU A 364 22.48 -6.63 9.71
N ASP A 365 21.66 -7.61 10.06
CA ASP A 365 20.29 -7.42 10.53
C ASP A 365 20.23 -6.50 11.75
N HIS A 366 21.11 -6.70 12.73
CA HIS A 366 21.16 -5.85 13.92
C HIS A 366 21.45 -4.39 13.57
N VAL A 367 22.42 -4.14 12.69
CA VAL A 367 22.79 -2.78 12.28
C VAL A 367 21.70 -2.15 11.41
N LEU A 368 21.09 -2.90 10.50
CA LEU A 368 20.00 -2.40 9.66
C LEU A 368 18.70 -2.16 10.44
N ALA A 369 18.45 -2.95 11.49
CA ALA A 369 17.33 -2.74 12.40
C ALA A 369 17.48 -1.46 13.25
N HIS A 370 18.66 -0.85 13.30
CA HIS A 370 18.84 0.42 14.00
C HIS A 370 17.95 1.53 13.38
N PRO A 371 17.15 2.25 14.18
CA PRO A 371 16.14 3.17 13.63
C PRO A 371 16.70 4.26 12.70
N TYR A 372 17.91 4.77 12.97
CA TYR A 372 18.52 5.83 12.17
C TYR A 372 19.09 5.34 10.83
N THR A 373 19.20 4.02 10.63
CA THR A 373 19.42 3.44 9.30
C THR A 373 18.28 3.84 8.35
N ARG A 374 17.02 3.77 8.80
CA ARG A 374 15.86 4.20 8.00
C ARG A 374 15.94 5.69 7.66
N THR A 375 16.28 6.52 8.64
CA THR A 375 16.42 7.97 8.43
C THR A 375 17.49 8.27 7.37
N TRP A 376 18.64 7.59 7.44
CA TRP A 376 19.70 7.70 6.43
C TRP A 376 19.23 7.30 5.04
N LEU A 377 18.60 6.12 4.91
CA LEU A 377 18.14 5.62 3.62
C LEU A 377 17.13 6.57 2.97
N LEU A 378 16.16 7.07 3.73
CA LEU A 378 15.15 8.00 3.23
C LEU A 378 15.76 9.35 2.84
N ASP A 379 16.63 9.94 3.66
CA ASP A 379 17.29 11.21 3.34
C ASP A 379 18.12 11.11 2.06
N VAL A 380 18.84 10.00 1.85
CA VAL A 380 19.63 9.79 0.64
C VAL A 380 18.74 9.57 -0.58
N LEU A 381 17.72 8.73 -0.47
CA LEU A 381 16.78 8.48 -1.57
C LEU A 381 16.08 9.78 -1.99
N GLU A 382 15.56 10.55 -1.04
CA GLU A 382 14.96 11.86 -1.30
C GLU A 382 15.96 12.79 -1.99
N GLY A 383 17.22 12.82 -1.52
CA GLY A 383 18.28 13.59 -2.13
C GLY A 383 18.62 13.17 -3.56
N LEU A 384 18.61 11.88 -3.87
CA LEU A 384 18.86 11.39 -5.22
C LEU A 384 17.72 11.73 -6.17
N HIS A 385 16.46 11.64 -5.72
CA HIS A 385 15.29 12.02 -6.51
C HIS A 385 15.22 13.53 -6.75
N ALA A 386 15.62 14.33 -5.74
CA ALA A 386 15.70 15.79 -5.85
C ALA A 386 17.02 16.29 -6.47
N GLU A 387 17.87 15.39 -6.97
CA GLU A 387 19.17 15.70 -7.59
C GLU A 387 20.11 16.55 -6.71
N ARG A 388 20.08 16.37 -5.40
CA ARG A 388 20.96 17.08 -4.45
C ARG A 388 22.42 16.65 -4.64
N PRO A 389 23.38 17.58 -4.81
CA PRO A 389 24.79 17.26 -5.09
C PRO A 389 25.47 16.36 -4.05
N GLU A 390 25.06 16.47 -2.79
CA GLU A 390 25.63 15.73 -1.66
C GLU A 390 25.08 14.30 -1.52
N ALA A 391 23.99 13.93 -2.19
CA ALA A 391 23.25 12.69 -1.95
C ALA A 391 24.10 11.43 -2.18
N VAL A 392 24.87 11.39 -3.28
CA VAL A 392 25.82 10.30 -3.54
C VAL A 392 26.87 10.19 -2.44
N GLY A 393 27.38 11.33 -1.96
CA GLY A 393 28.35 11.39 -0.87
C GLY A 393 27.80 10.97 0.49
N GLN A 394 26.48 11.08 0.69
CA GLN A 394 25.75 10.56 1.86
C GLN A 394 25.47 9.05 1.72
N ALA A 395 25.22 8.55 0.51
CA ALA A 395 25.07 7.11 0.24
C ALA A 395 26.34 6.31 0.58
N LEU A 396 27.51 6.90 0.37
CA LEU A 396 28.82 6.34 0.73
C LEU A 396 29.07 6.17 2.25
N ARG A 397 28.02 6.19 3.07
CA ARG A 397 28.05 5.72 4.46
C ARG A 397 27.85 4.22 4.60
N LEU A 398 27.30 3.51 3.60
CA LEU A 398 27.15 2.05 3.62
C LEU A 398 28.41 1.30 4.12
N PRO A 399 29.65 1.66 3.72
CA PRO A 399 30.86 1.01 4.25
C PRO A 399 30.95 1.00 5.79
N SER A 400 30.54 2.09 6.46
CA SER A 400 30.49 2.14 7.93
C SER A 400 29.45 1.20 8.54
N TYR A 401 28.30 1.02 7.88
CA TYR A 401 27.27 0.07 8.31
C TYR A 401 27.77 -1.37 8.16
N VAL A 402 28.40 -1.71 7.04
CA VAL A 402 29.00 -3.03 6.79
C VAL A 402 30.14 -3.31 7.78
N ALA A 403 30.97 -2.31 8.08
CA ALA A 403 32.04 -2.44 9.06
C ALA A 403 31.49 -2.68 10.48
N ALA A 404 30.46 -1.95 10.89
CA ALA A 404 29.79 -2.17 12.17
C ALA A 404 29.16 -3.58 12.25
N ALA A 405 28.53 -4.03 11.17
CA ALA A 405 27.94 -5.36 11.07
C ALA A 405 29.02 -6.46 11.20
N ALA A 406 30.15 -6.33 10.51
CA ALA A 406 31.27 -7.27 10.59
C ALA A 406 31.85 -7.37 12.02
N VAL A 407 31.96 -6.24 12.72
CA VAL A 407 32.41 -6.18 14.12
C VAL A 407 31.40 -6.86 15.04
N ARG A 408 30.10 -6.58 14.89
CA ARG A 408 29.05 -7.22 15.70
C ARG A 408 28.94 -8.71 15.47
N ALA A 409 29.14 -9.15 14.24
CA ALA A 409 29.18 -10.56 13.88
C ALA A 409 30.45 -11.28 14.36
N GLY A 410 31.45 -10.55 14.87
CA GLY A 410 32.74 -11.12 15.28
C GLY A 410 33.55 -11.69 14.10
N THR A 411 33.26 -11.24 12.87
CA THR A 411 33.90 -11.77 11.67
C THR A 411 35.30 -11.19 11.50
N GLY A 412 36.25 -12.02 11.06
CA GLY A 412 37.61 -11.57 10.75
C GLY A 412 37.73 -10.76 9.45
N LEU A 413 36.61 -10.38 8.82
CA LEU A 413 36.56 -9.66 7.55
C LEU A 413 37.09 -8.23 7.73
N GLU A 414 38.06 -7.83 6.89
CA GLU A 414 38.54 -6.43 6.86
C GLU A 414 37.64 -5.58 5.97
N VAL A 415 36.81 -4.74 6.58
CA VAL A 415 35.87 -3.87 5.87
C VAL A 415 36.43 -2.45 5.81
N PRO A 416 36.45 -1.79 4.63
CA PRO A 416 36.85 -0.40 4.55
C PRO A 416 35.74 0.51 5.09
N ALA A 417 36.12 1.60 5.73
CA ALA A 417 35.21 2.66 6.15
C ALA A 417 35.88 4.02 5.99
N ASP A 418 35.06 5.07 5.92
CA ASP A 418 35.53 6.44 5.78
C ASP A 418 35.45 7.18 7.10
N PHE A 419 36.46 8.01 7.36
CA PHE A 419 36.43 8.96 8.46
C PHE A 419 36.42 10.39 7.93
N ARG A 420 35.76 11.30 8.66
CA ARG A 420 35.70 12.73 8.35
C ARG A 420 35.96 13.54 9.63
N ASP A 421 36.65 14.66 9.49
CA ASP A 421 37.04 15.51 10.64
C ASP A 421 37.79 14.72 11.74
N GLY A 422 38.61 13.76 11.30
CA GLY A 422 39.37 12.84 12.14
C GLY A 422 38.52 11.79 12.89
N ARG A 423 37.23 11.66 12.57
CA ARG A 423 36.27 10.79 13.28
C ARG A 423 35.67 9.73 12.37
N LEU A 424 35.69 8.49 12.84
CA LEU A 424 34.99 7.35 12.26
C LEU A 424 33.77 7.05 13.12
N PHE A 425 32.58 7.16 12.55
CA PHE A 425 31.35 6.68 13.18
C PHE A 425 31.01 5.29 12.66
N LEU A 426 30.79 4.35 13.57
CA LEU A 426 30.29 3.00 13.28
C LEU A 426 28.91 2.87 13.91
N PRO A 427 27.82 2.79 13.10
CA PRO A 427 26.45 2.70 13.60
C PRO A 427 26.31 1.62 14.66
N THR A 428 25.50 1.89 15.69
CA THR A 428 25.28 1.03 16.86
C THR A 428 26.50 0.74 17.75
N LEU A 429 27.73 1.09 17.37
CA LEU A 429 28.94 0.84 18.17
C LEU A 429 29.43 2.12 18.85
N GLY A 430 29.61 3.20 18.08
CA GLY A 430 30.12 4.47 18.59
C GLY A 430 31.00 5.23 17.62
N GLU A 431 31.71 6.23 18.15
CA GLU A 431 32.58 7.12 17.41
C GLU A 431 34.03 6.97 17.87
N LEU A 432 34.95 6.78 16.92
CA LEU A 432 36.39 6.66 17.15
C LEU A 432 37.14 7.84 16.51
N ARG A 433 38.00 8.49 17.28
CA ARG A 433 38.99 9.45 16.78
C ARG A 433 40.17 8.71 16.16
N VAL A 434 40.35 8.85 14.85
CA VAL A 434 41.40 8.19 14.05
C VAL A 434 42.41 9.17 13.44
N GLY A 435 42.10 10.48 13.43
CA GLY A 435 42.97 11.54 12.93
C GLY A 435 42.74 12.89 13.62
N GLY A 436 43.44 13.94 13.18
CA GLY A 436 43.23 15.31 13.64
C GLY A 436 41.96 15.97 13.06
N PRO A 437 41.52 17.11 13.63
CA PRO A 437 40.44 17.91 13.05
C PRO A 437 40.74 18.32 11.61
N GLY A 438 39.73 18.28 10.74
CA GLY A 438 39.82 18.55 9.30
C GLY A 438 40.36 17.40 8.44
N GLU A 439 40.93 16.34 9.04
CA GLU A 439 41.39 15.18 8.28
C GLU A 439 40.22 14.30 7.81
N ALA A 440 40.31 13.78 6.59
CA ALA A 440 39.39 12.77 6.06
C ALA A 440 40.19 11.71 5.31
N GLY A 441 39.69 10.48 5.26
CA GLY A 441 40.38 9.37 4.60
C GLY A 441 39.69 8.03 4.81
N ARG A 442 40.40 6.96 4.43
CA ARG A 442 39.93 5.57 4.57
C ARG A 442 40.69 4.81 5.64
N VAL A 443 39.95 3.93 6.30
CA VAL A 443 40.44 2.97 7.29
C VAL A 443 39.93 1.58 6.98
N ARG A 444 40.65 0.55 7.42
CA ARG A 444 40.19 -0.85 7.46
C ARG A 444 39.80 -1.19 8.89
N VAL A 445 38.58 -1.69 9.05
CA VAL A 445 38.00 -2.12 10.33
C VAL A 445 37.94 -3.64 10.34
N ARG A 446 38.34 -4.26 11.45
CA ARG A 446 38.34 -5.71 11.63
C ARG A 446 37.95 -6.07 13.05
N ALA A 447 37.05 -7.05 13.23
CA ALA A 447 36.77 -7.60 14.56
C ALA A 447 38.01 -8.29 15.12
N GLU A 448 38.32 -8.05 16.40
CA GLU A 448 39.43 -8.72 17.11
C GLU A 448 39.05 -8.95 18.57
N GLY A 449 38.87 -10.21 18.96
CA GLY A 449 38.39 -10.56 20.31
C GLY A 449 37.03 -9.96 20.61
N GLU A 450 36.88 -9.31 21.77
CA GLU A 450 35.67 -8.59 22.18
C GLU A 450 35.59 -7.15 21.64
N GLY A 451 36.47 -6.78 20.70
CA GLY A 451 36.57 -5.43 20.18
C GLY A 451 36.92 -5.40 18.70
N PHE A 452 37.61 -4.35 18.27
CA PHE A 452 37.97 -4.19 16.86
C PHE A 452 39.24 -3.35 16.69
N THR A 453 39.90 -3.56 15.55
CA THR A 453 41.04 -2.75 15.11
C THR A 453 40.64 -1.86 13.95
N VAL A 454 41.24 -0.67 13.92
CA VAL A 454 41.09 0.30 12.84
C VAL A 454 42.47 0.70 12.37
N ARG A 455 42.78 0.41 11.11
CA ARG A 455 44.07 0.72 10.47
C ARG A 455 43.88 1.73 9.35
N ARG A 456 44.61 2.84 9.38
CA ARG A 456 44.55 3.83 8.28
C ARG A 456 45.21 3.27 7.01
N GLU A 457 44.59 3.50 5.86
CA GLU A 457 45.14 3.05 4.57
C GLU A 457 46.33 3.91 4.12
N ASP A 458 46.45 5.13 4.64
CA ASP A 458 47.54 6.08 4.37
C ASP A 458 48.81 5.86 5.21
N GLY A 459 48.85 4.80 6.03
CA GLY A 459 49.99 4.49 6.90
C GLY A 459 50.01 5.27 8.22
N GLY A 460 48.98 6.05 8.55
CA GLY A 460 48.85 6.84 9.78
C GLY A 460 48.65 6.05 11.09
N GLY A 461 49.00 4.76 11.13
CA GLY A 461 48.94 3.90 12.31
C GLY A 461 47.64 3.09 12.48
N SER A 462 47.60 2.28 13.55
CA SER A 462 46.45 1.45 13.94
C SER A 462 45.96 1.80 15.34
N ARG A 463 44.65 1.75 15.55
CA ARG A 463 43.98 1.87 16.85
C ARG A 463 43.26 0.57 17.16
N THR A 464 43.24 0.16 18.43
CA THR A 464 42.49 -1.01 18.89
C THR A 464 41.52 -0.57 19.97
N VAL A 465 40.24 -0.87 19.79
CA VAL A 465 39.21 -0.71 20.81
C VAL A 465 38.99 -2.08 21.44
N ARG A 466 39.25 -2.21 22.75
CA ARG A 466 39.17 -3.50 23.49
C ARG A 466 38.03 -3.57 24.51
N SER A 467 37.34 -2.47 24.77
CA SER A 467 36.30 -2.37 25.78
C SER A 467 35.12 -1.60 25.23
N ALA A 468 33.91 -1.99 25.66
CA ALA A 468 32.69 -1.22 25.44
C ALA A 468 32.67 0.09 26.27
N ALA A 469 33.60 0.29 27.21
CA ALA A 469 33.67 1.50 28.02
C ALA A 469 34.28 2.67 27.25
N GLU A 470 33.86 3.89 27.63
CA GLU A 470 34.41 5.13 27.11
C GLU A 470 35.91 5.25 27.43
N GLY A 471 36.70 5.70 26.46
CA GLY A 471 38.15 5.74 26.60
C GLY A 471 38.81 6.81 25.72
N PRO A 472 40.13 7.00 25.79
CA PRO A 472 40.82 8.04 25.04
C PRO A 472 40.56 7.94 23.53
N GLY A 473 39.75 8.86 23.01
CA GLY A 473 39.37 8.91 21.59
C GLY A 473 38.27 7.93 21.17
N TRP A 474 37.62 7.20 22.08
CA TRP A 474 36.51 6.29 21.80
C TRP A 474 35.28 6.68 22.60
N LEU A 475 34.18 7.00 21.90
CA LEU A 475 32.88 7.31 22.46
C LEU A 475 31.90 6.19 22.09
N PRO A 476 31.61 5.23 22.99
CA PRO A 476 30.67 4.17 22.71
C PRO A 476 29.23 4.70 22.73
N VAL A 477 28.37 4.03 21.96
CA VAL A 477 26.93 4.08 22.17
C VAL A 477 26.62 3.55 23.57
N ARG A 478 25.75 4.24 24.32
CA ARG A 478 25.48 3.92 25.72
C ARG A 478 24.34 2.91 25.81
N HIS A 479 24.53 1.84 26.58
CA HIS A 479 23.51 0.83 26.84
C HIS A 479 23.07 0.89 28.30
N PHE A 480 21.77 0.74 28.56
CA PHE A 480 21.21 0.75 29.91
C PHE A 480 19.96 -0.13 30.03
N ALA A 481 19.49 -0.30 31.26
CA ALA A 481 18.29 -1.04 31.60
C ALA A 481 17.23 -0.11 32.21
N LEU A 482 15.96 -0.36 31.91
CA LEU A 482 14.81 0.31 32.53
C LEU A 482 13.95 -0.76 33.22
N GLY A 483 13.60 -0.55 34.50
CA GLY A 483 12.74 -1.50 35.24
C GLY A 483 13.28 -2.93 35.34
N GLY A 484 14.60 -3.13 35.25
CA GLY A 484 15.22 -4.47 35.21
C GLY A 484 15.19 -5.15 33.84
N THR A 485 14.65 -4.48 32.81
CA THR A 485 14.71 -4.92 31.41
C THR A 485 16.00 -4.41 30.75
N PRO A 486 16.94 -5.30 30.37
CA PRO A 486 18.15 -4.88 29.66
C PRO A 486 17.84 -4.55 28.19
N GLY A 487 18.62 -3.64 27.59
CA GLY A 487 18.72 -3.55 26.13
C GLY A 487 18.45 -2.19 25.49
N PHE A 488 18.19 -1.14 26.28
CA PHE A 488 17.98 0.20 25.73
C PHE A 488 19.30 0.85 25.34
N VAL A 489 19.26 1.62 24.26
CA VAL A 489 20.34 2.46 23.78
C VAL A 489 20.02 3.92 24.07
N LEU A 490 20.96 4.63 24.70
CA LEU A 490 20.98 6.09 24.70
C LEU A 490 21.88 6.52 23.54
N ASP A 491 21.26 7.02 22.47
CA ASP A 491 21.96 7.48 21.27
C ASP A 491 21.97 9.01 21.20
N ASP A 492 23.13 9.57 21.51
CA ASP A 492 23.50 10.98 21.41
C ASP A 492 24.67 11.19 20.43
N LEU A 493 24.93 10.21 19.54
CA LEU A 493 26.05 10.21 18.59
C LEU A 493 25.62 10.10 17.13
N ASP A 494 24.56 9.34 16.81
CA ASP A 494 24.24 9.06 15.41
C ASP A 494 23.98 10.35 14.61
N PRO A 495 24.61 10.54 13.44
CA PRO A 495 24.44 11.74 12.62
C PRO A 495 23.03 11.96 12.08
N TYR A 496 22.18 10.93 12.05
CA TYR A 496 20.80 10.98 11.55
C TYR A 496 19.75 10.97 12.68
N ARG A 497 20.17 11.10 13.95
CA ARG A 497 19.26 11.16 15.10
C ARG A 497 18.45 12.46 15.20
N ASP A 498 18.84 13.51 14.48
CA ASP A 498 18.16 14.81 14.48
C ASP A 498 16.92 14.80 13.57
N CYS A 499 15.99 13.88 13.88
CA CYS A 499 14.81 13.57 13.08
C CYS A 499 13.49 13.82 13.83
N PHE A 500 13.54 14.37 15.04
CA PHE A 500 12.36 14.63 15.87
C PHE A 500 11.89 16.09 15.74
N GLU A 501 10.72 16.42 16.30
CA GLU A 501 10.15 17.77 16.28
C GLU A 501 10.91 18.78 17.15
N ALA A 502 11.84 18.30 17.98
CA ALA A 502 12.78 19.11 18.74
C ALA A 502 14.22 18.69 18.40
N PRO A 503 15.21 19.61 18.49
CA PRO A 503 16.58 19.30 18.10
C PRO A 503 17.24 18.25 19.01
N ALA A 504 18.05 17.38 18.43
CA ALA A 504 18.86 16.42 19.18
C ALA A 504 19.90 17.15 20.04
N ALA A 505 20.05 16.71 21.28
CA ALA A 505 21.08 17.22 22.18
C ALA A 505 22.48 16.82 21.68
N PRO A 506 23.52 17.62 21.99
CA PRO A 506 24.90 17.17 21.83
C PRO A 506 25.19 15.95 22.73
N ARG A 507 26.33 15.27 22.49
CA ARG A 507 26.80 14.14 23.33
C ARG A 507 26.79 14.57 24.80
N LEU A 508 26.05 13.84 25.62
CA LEU A 508 25.92 14.14 27.04
C LEU A 508 27.22 13.77 27.77
N GLY A 509 27.62 14.57 28.77
CA GLY A 509 28.66 14.17 29.71
C GLY A 509 28.25 12.92 30.50
N PRO A 510 29.20 12.18 31.11
CA PRO A 510 28.88 10.97 31.87
C PRO A 510 27.83 11.19 32.97
N ALA A 511 27.99 12.23 33.79
CA ALA A 511 27.04 12.56 34.86
C ALA A 511 25.67 13.03 34.34
N GLU A 512 25.65 13.74 33.22
CA GLU A 512 24.39 14.18 32.58
C GLU A 512 23.62 12.98 32.04
N ALA A 513 24.31 12.01 31.43
CA ALA A 513 23.70 10.78 30.94
C ALA A 513 23.20 9.88 32.07
N GLU A 514 23.94 9.76 33.17
CA GLU A 514 23.46 9.04 34.36
C GLU A 514 22.17 9.68 34.89
N ALA A 515 22.14 11.00 35.08
CA ALA A 515 20.94 11.71 35.53
C ALA A 515 19.76 11.58 34.55
N TRP A 516 20.05 11.61 33.24
CA TRP A 516 19.06 11.40 32.18
C TRP A 516 18.45 9.99 32.25
N ILE A 517 19.29 8.96 32.36
CA ILE A 517 18.88 7.56 32.47
C ILE A 517 18.06 7.33 33.73
N GLU A 518 18.46 7.88 34.88
CA GLU A 518 17.70 7.77 36.13
C GLU A 518 16.32 8.42 36.02
N ALA A 519 16.21 9.59 35.39
CA ALA A 519 14.94 10.28 35.22
C ALA A 519 13.99 9.50 34.30
N VAL A 520 14.49 8.95 33.19
CA VAL A 520 13.71 8.07 32.31
C VAL A 520 13.36 6.75 33.02
N GLY A 521 14.26 6.22 33.85
CA GLY A 521 14.01 5.08 34.74
C GLY A 521 12.76 5.28 35.60
N ARG A 522 12.70 6.39 36.35
CA ARG A 522 11.54 6.71 37.20
C ARG A 522 10.24 6.88 36.39
N ALA A 523 10.33 7.49 35.20
CA ALA A 523 9.19 7.64 34.31
C ALA A 523 8.71 6.28 33.77
N TRP A 524 9.63 5.40 33.39
CA TRP A 524 9.34 4.04 32.91
C TRP A 524 8.67 3.19 33.98
N GLU A 525 9.18 3.21 35.22
CA GLU A 525 8.56 2.51 36.34
C GLU A 525 7.11 2.95 36.60
N LEU A 526 6.80 4.24 36.38
CA LEU A 526 5.43 4.73 36.43
C LEU A 526 4.58 4.14 35.29
N LEU A 527 5.12 4.08 34.07
CA LEU A 527 4.44 3.45 32.94
C LEU A 527 4.18 1.96 33.16
N GLU A 528 5.13 1.22 33.75
CA GLU A 528 4.94 -0.21 34.02
C GLU A 528 3.77 -0.47 34.99
N ARG A 529 3.55 0.44 35.95
CA ARG A 529 2.42 0.35 36.89
C ARG A 529 1.10 0.77 36.26
N SER A 530 1.11 1.83 35.46
CA SER A 530 -0.11 2.45 34.92
C SER A 530 -0.56 1.88 33.58
N ALA A 531 0.38 1.44 32.74
CA ALA A 531 0.16 0.99 31.36
C ALA A 531 1.00 -0.27 31.02
N PRO A 532 0.90 -1.36 31.80
CA PRO A 532 1.77 -2.55 31.67
C PRO A 532 1.73 -3.21 30.28
N GLY A 533 0.59 -3.17 29.59
CA GLY A 533 0.48 -3.68 28.22
C GLY A 533 1.32 -2.88 27.23
N GLN A 534 1.30 -1.55 27.36
CA GLN A 534 2.06 -0.64 26.48
C GLN A 534 3.57 -0.77 26.72
N THR A 535 4.00 -0.90 27.98
CA THR A 535 5.42 -1.10 28.28
C THR A 535 5.91 -2.47 27.85
N THR A 536 5.09 -3.53 27.98
CA THR A 536 5.45 -4.87 27.47
C THR A 536 5.68 -4.85 25.96
N ASP A 537 4.77 -4.24 25.21
CA ASP A 537 4.92 -4.09 23.75
C ASP A 537 6.13 -3.24 23.38
N ALA A 538 6.40 -2.19 24.18
CA ALA A 538 7.54 -1.31 23.98
C ALA A 538 8.88 -1.99 24.26
N VAL A 539 9.00 -2.85 25.27
CA VAL A 539 10.24 -3.59 25.58
C VAL A 539 10.73 -4.42 24.39
N GLU A 540 9.82 -5.05 23.64
CA GLU A 540 10.22 -5.87 22.50
C GLU A 540 10.81 -5.03 21.33
N ARG A 541 10.68 -3.70 21.35
CA ARG A 541 10.86 -2.86 20.14
C ARG A 541 11.55 -1.53 20.33
N LEU A 542 11.39 -0.86 21.46
CA LEU A 542 12.09 0.37 21.79
C LEU A 542 13.57 0.01 21.99
N THR A 543 14.37 0.27 20.97
CA THR A 543 15.80 0.02 21.00
C THR A 543 16.56 1.27 21.39
N THR A 544 16.06 2.45 21.02
CA THR A 544 16.85 3.69 21.02
C THR A 544 16.08 4.86 21.61
N LEU A 545 16.73 5.55 22.52
CA LEU A 545 16.28 6.80 23.11
C LEU A 545 17.28 7.90 22.81
N THR A 546 16.79 9.03 22.31
CA THR A 546 17.63 10.17 21.94
C THR A 546 17.28 11.38 22.79
N PRO A 547 18.28 11.98 23.48
CA PRO A 547 18.05 13.19 24.25
C PRO A 547 17.82 14.36 23.30
N LEU A 548 16.78 15.15 23.56
CA LEU A 548 16.44 16.35 22.81
C LEU A 548 16.59 17.59 23.70
N VAL A 549 16.84 18.73 23.08
CA VAL A 549 16.79 20.05 23.73
C VAL A 549 15.49 20.76 23.39
N GLU A 550 15.05 21.69 24.24
CA GLU A 550 13.90 22.53 23.93
C GLU A 550 14.14 23.33 22.64
N GLY A 551 13.16 23.30 21.74
CA GLY A 551 13.24 23.99 20.47
C GLY A 551 12.26 23.40 19.46
N ARG A 552 12.27 23.97 18.25
CA ARG A 552 11.55 23.42 17.10
C ARG A 552 12.56 22.92 16.08
N ASN A 553 12.35 21.71 15.60
CA ASN A 553 13.07 21.14 14.48
C ASN A 553 12.08 20.64 13.44
N THR A 554 12.52 20.58 12.18
CA THR A 554 11.77 19.90 11.12
C THR A 554 11.88 18.41 11.37
N GLY A 555 10.86 17.82 11.99
CA GLY A 555 10.78 16.38 12.18
C GLY A 555 10.89 15.65 10.84
N ARG A 556 11.60 14.52 10.83
CA ARG A 556 11.85 13.70 9.64
C ARG A 556 11.29 12.28 9.83
N PRO A 557 11.05 11.56 8.73
CA PRO A 557 10.88 10.11 8.77
C PRO A 557 12.06 9.41 9.44
N HIS A 558 11.77 8.48 10.33
CA HIS A 558 12.76 7.67 11.04
C HIS A 558 12.23 6.26 11.27
N GLY A 559 13.12 5.32 11.54
CA GLY A 559 12.76 3.93 11.75
C GLY A 559 11.94 3.69 13.01
N TYR A 560 11.26 2.55 13.04
CA TYR A 560 10.57 2.07 14.23
C TYR A 560 11.59 1.70 15.32
N GLY A 561 11.31 2.03 16.58
CA GLY A 561 12.16 1.70 17.72
C GLY A 561 12.98 2.86 18.30
N SER A 562 12.90 4.07 17.73
CA SER A 562 13.52 5.29 18.29
C SER A 562 12.51 6.27 18.88
N ILE A 563 12.84 6.86 20.02
CA ILE A 563 12.08 7.95 20.64
C ILE A 563 13.02 9.09 21.05
N GLY A 564 12.62 10.31 20.70
CA GLY A 564 13.26 11.52 21.18
C GLY A 564 12.53 12.09 22.40
N LEU A 565 13.26 12.45 23.46
CA LEU A 565 12.71 13.03 24.69
C LEU A 565 13.36 14.36 25.05
N VAL A 566 12.52 15.37 25.28
CA VAL A 566 12.91 16.60 25.97
C VAL A 566 12.76 16.35 27.47
N MET A 567 13.81 16.63 28.24
CA MET A 567 13.80 16.38 29.69
C MET A 567 12.97 17.41 30.44
N THR A 568 12.21 16.95 31.43
CA THR A 568 11.46 17.78 32.36
C THR A 568 11.81 17.42 33.80
N GLY A 569 11.60 18.36 34.73
CA GLY A 569 11.81 18.10 36.17
C GLY A 569 10.72 17.22 36.82
N ASP A 570 9.58 17.03 36.13
CA ASP A 570 8.45 16.26 36.61
C ASP A 570 8.42 14.85 35.99
N THR A 571 8.50 13.83 36.83
CA THR A 571 8.47 12.42 36.43
C THR A 571 7.17 12.04 35.72
N ARG A 572 6.02 12.62 36.11
CA ARG A 572 4.71 12.35 35.50
C ARG A 572 4.63 12.96 34.11
N GLU A 573 5.13 14.16 33.91
CA GLU A 573 5.19 14.79 32.58
C GLU A 573 6.13 14.05 31.64
N LEU A 574 7.27 13.57 32.15
CA LEU A 574 8.21 12.75 31.38
C LEU A 574 7.58 11.40 30.99
N ALA A 575 6.88 10.74 31.91
CA ALA A 575 6.15 9.50 31.61
C ALA A 575 5.06 9.71 30.55
N LEU A 576 4.29 10.80 30.65
CA LEU A 576 3.28 11.15 29.66
C LEU A 576 3.91 11.38 28.27
N SER A 577 5.02 12.11 28.22
CA SER A 577 5.75 12.39 26.97
C SER A 577 6.32 11.13 26.34
N LEU A 578 6.87 10.22 27.15
CA LEU A 578 7.38 8.93 26.71
C LEU A 578 6.25 8.02 26.16
N LEU A 579 5.12 7.92 26.87
CA LEU A 579 3.99 7.12 26.40
C LEU A 579 3.38 7.68 25.12
N ARG A 580 3.27 9.01 25.01
CA ARG A 580 2.85 9.69 23.78
C ARG A 580 3.78 9.33 22.62
N ALA A 581 5.09 9.43 22.82
CA ALA A 581 6.07 9.11 21.79
C ALA A 581 6.01 7.63 21.37
N LEU A 582 5.83 6.70 22.33
CA LEU A 582 5.62 5.28 22.05
C LEU A 582 4.38 5.04 21.15
N ARG A 583 3.25 5.68 21.47
CA ARG A 583 2.01 5.53 20.69
C ARG A 583 2.17 6.08 19.28
N ARG A 584 2.77 7.26 19.13
CA ARG A 584 3.04 7.86 17.81
C ARG A 584 3.99 7.00 16.98
N ALA A 585 5.08 6.52 17.58
CA ALA A 585 6.06 5.68 16.90
C ALA A 585 5.42 4.37 16.40
N ARG A 586 4.55 3.74 17.20
CA ARG A 586 3.84 2.51 16.80
C ARG A 586 2.84 2.77 15.67
N LEU A 587 2.03 3.83 15.75
CA LEU A 587 1.08 4.15 14.68
C LEU A 587 1.80 4.47 13.37
N ARG A 588 2.90 5.24 13.44
CA ARG A 588 3.74 5.51 12.27
C ARG A 588 4.28 4.21 11.66
N ALA A 589 4.85 3.34 12.49
CA ALA A 589 5.37 2.07 12.03
C ALA A 589 4.30 1.18 11.37
N LEU A 590 3.06 1.20 11.87
CA LEU A 590 1.95 0.51 11.21
C LEU A 590 1.64 1.12 9.84
N LEU A 591 1.56 2.44 9.76
CA LEU A 591 1.27 3.16 8.50
C LEU A 591 2.36 2.98 7.44
N ASP A 592 3.62 2.80 7.85
CA ASP A 592 4.73 2.59 6.92
C ASP A 592 4.67 1.24 6.19
N VAL A 593 3.97 0.23 6.74
CA VAL A 593 3.93 -1.14 6.20
C VAL A 593 2.51 -1.67 5.98
N THR A 594 1.49 -0.86 6.22
CA THR A 594 0.09 -1.26 6.11
C THR A 594 -0.79 -0.07 5.78
N ASP A 595 -1.59 -0.22 4.72
CA ASP A 595 -2.64 0.72 4.39
C ASP A 595 -3.79 0.57 5.40
N LEU A 596 -3.89 1.48 6.36
CA LEU A 596 -4.98 1.50 7.35
C LEU A 596 -6.20 2.27 6.84
N TYR A 597 -6.00 3.18 5.89
CA TYR A 597 -7.06 3.97 5.29
C TYR A 597 -6.64 4.41 3.88
N ALA A 598 -7.60 4.79 3.06
CA ALA A 598 -7.38 5.32 1.72
C ALA A 598 -8.26 6.56 1.47
N LEU A 599 -7.84 7.41 0.52
CA LEU A 599 -8.49 8.68 0.19
C LEU A 599 -8.59 9.65 1.38
N ASP A 600 -7.53 9.74 2.18
CA ASP A 600 -7.50 10.66 3.31
C ASP A 600 -7.74 12.12 2.89
N GLY A 601 -8.59 12.82 3.64
CA GLY A 601 -8.99 14.19 3.34
C GLY A 601 -10.10 14.35 2.30
N ALA A 602 -10.53 13.28 1.62
CA ALA A 602 -11.72 13.32 0.77
C ALA A 602 -13.00 13.59 1.58
N TRP A 603 -13.05 13.11 2.82
CA TRP A 603 -14.03 13.52 3.83
C TRP A 603 -13.35 14.33 4.93
N LYS A 604 -14.14 15.19 5.56
CA LYS A 604 -13.72 15.96 6.73
C LYS A 604 -14.63 15.70 7.90
N TYR A 605 -14.04 15.35 9.03
CA TYR A 605 -14.71 14.98 10.27
C TYR A 605 -14.65 16.14 11.25
N ARG A 606 -15.74 16.39 11.97
CA ARG A 606 -15.69 17.29 13.13
C ARG A 606 -14.82 16.65 14.20
N SER A 607 -13.87 17.39 14.76
CA SER A 607 -13.09 16.92 15.89
C SER A 607 -13.96 16.84 17.15
N PRO A 608 -14.00 15.70 17.88
CA PRO A 608 -14.64 15.62 19.19
C PRO A 608 -13.98 16.49 20.26
N TRP A 609 -12.75 16.95 20.00
CA TRP A 609 -11.93 17.70 20.95
C TRP A 609 -11.88 19.21 20.68
N ASP A 610 -12.30 19.61 19.48
CA ASP A 610 -12.50 21.00 19.09
C ASP A 610 -13.62 21.05 18.05
N HIS A 611 -14.83 21.41 18.48
CA HIS A 611 -16.01 21.38 17.61
C HIS A 611 -15.96 22.37 16.44
N HIS A 612 -15.05 23.35 16.46
CA HIS A 612 -14.84 24.27 15.35
C HIS A 612 -13.84 23.75 14.31
N MET A 613 -13.06 22.72 14.67
CA MET A 613 -12.06 22.11 13.81
C MET A 613 -12.66 20.96 13.00
N LYS A 614 -12.38 20.96 11.69
CA LYS A 614 -12.58 19.80 10.81
C LYS A 614 -11.23 19.21 10.42
N ILE A 615 -11.08 17.91 10.63
CA ILE A 615 -9.84 17.17 10.40
C ILE A 615 -10.07 16.00 9.42
N PRO A 616 -9.04 15.58 8.69
CA PRO A 616 -9.10 14.37 7.87
C PRO A 616 -9.16 13.10 8.75
N PHE A 617 -9.41 11.94 8.12
CA PHE A 617 -9.48 10.65 8.82
C PHE A 617 -8.17 10.34 9.55
N SER A 618 -7.02 10.56 8.91
CA SER A 618 -5.68 10.37 9.49
C SER A 618 -5.49 11.14 10.79
N GLY A 619 -5.95 12.40 10.83
CA GLY A 619 -5.91 13.25 12.01
C GLY A 619 -6.80 12.72 13.13
N LEU A 620 -8.02 12.29 12.79
CA LEU A 620 -8.96 11.70 13.76
C LEU A 620 -8.39 10.41 14.36
N LEU A 621 -7.85 9.52 13.52
CA LEU A 621 -7.20 8.28 13.93
C LEU A 621 -5.99 8.54 14.81
N SER A 622 -5.08 9.44 14.40
CA SER A 622 -3.86 9.74 15.15
C SER A 622 -4.15 10.27 16.55
N ILE A 623 -5.10 11.19 16.68
CA ILE A 623 -5.46 11.76 17.98
C ILE A 623 -6.17 10.69 18.83
N ALA A 624 -7.11 9.94 18.27
CA ALA A 624 -7.81 8.88 19.00
C ALA A 624 -6.83 7.79 19.49
N TYR A 625 -5.93 7.32 18.63
CA TYR A 625 -4.92 6.30 18.95
C TYR A 625 -4.00 6.72 20.09
N GLU A 626 -3.52 7.97 20.05
CA GLU A 626 -2.70 8.54 21.12
C GLU A 626 -3.52 8.61 22.42
N ARG A 627 -4.71 9.21 22.40
CA ARG A 627 -5.55 9.44 23.58
C ARG A 627 -5.97 8.15 24.27
N VAL A 628 -6.30 7.10 23.51
CA VAL A 628 -6.58 5.76 24.06
C VAL A 628 -5.39 5.24 24.86
N GLY A 629 -4.16 5.46 24.40
CA GLY A 629 -2.98 5.01 25.15
C GLY A 629 -2.72 5.85 26.39
N LEU A 630 -2.87 7.17 26.26
CA LEU A 630 -2.64 8.11 27.36
C LEU A 630 -3.66 7.99 28.49
N SER A 631 -4.85 7.42 28.23
CA SER A 631 -5.89 7.25 29.25
C SER A 631 -5.47 6.34 30.41
N ALA A 632 -4.47 5.49 30.20
CA ALA A 632 -3.86 4.66 31.23
C ALA A 632 -3.14 5.48 32.32
N LEU A 633 -2.62 6.67 31.99
CA LEU A 633 -2.02 7.60 32.96
C LEU A 633 -3.01 8.65 33.47
N ASP A 634 -3.90 9.10 32.60
CA ASP A 634 -4.89 10.12 32.89
C ASP A 634 -6.22 9.84 32.17
N PRO A 635 -7.26 9.40 32.90
CA PRO A 635 -8.56 9.08 32.31
C PRO A 635 -9.21 10.20 31.50
N ALA A 636 -8.85 11.48 31.73
CA ALA A 636 -9.39 12.60 30.96
C ALA A 636 -9.08 12.52 29.45
N PHE A 637 -8.06 11.76 29.04
CA PHE A 637 -7.80 11.53 27.62
C PHE A 637 -8.92 10.77 26.91
N MET A 638 -9.80 10.06 27.63
CA MET A 638 -10.96 9.38 27.05
C MET A 638 -12.04 10.30 26.49
N ASP A 639 -12.06 11.57 26.91
CA ASP A 639 -13.05 12.52 26.42
C ASP A 639 -13.00 12.60 24.89
N GLY A 640 -14.15 12.42 24.25
CA GLY A 640 -14.31 12.43 22.79
C GLY A 640 -13.82 11.17 22.04
N VAL A 641 -13.13 10.23 22.70
CA VAL A 641 -12.62 9.01 22.05
C VAL A 641 -13.75 8.09 21.54
N PRO A 642 -14.82 7.78 22.31
CA PRO A 642 -15.92 6.96 21.80
C PRO A 642 -16.61 7.58 20.59
N GLU A 643 -16.81 8.91 20.57
CA GLU A 643 -17.37 9.63 19.43
C GLU A 643 -16.46 9.51 18.19
N ALA A 644 -15.14 9.67 18.36
CA ALA A 644 -14.17 9.51 17.27
C ALA A 644 -14.22 8.09 16.67
N LEU A 645 -14.27 7.05 17.51
CA LEU A 645 -14.32 5.66 17.06
C LEU A 645 -15.62 5.35 16.31
N ASP A 646 -16.78 5.81 16.83
CA ASP A 646 -18.07 5.69 16.16
C ASP A 646 -18.09 6.38 14.78
N MET A 647 -17.42 7.53 14.65
CA MET A 647 -17.28 8.25 13.39
C MET A 647 -16.40 7.47 12.40
N MET A 648 -15.24 6.97 12.84
CA MET A 648 -14.32 6.22 11.99
C MET A 648 -14.87 4.87 11.52
N GLU A 649 -15.68 4.20 12.33
CA GLU A 649 -16.30 2.92 11.92
C GLU A 649 -17.40 3.08 10.87
N ARG A 650 -17.99 4.27 10.78
CA ARG A 650 -18.99 4.61 9.75
C ARG A 650 -18.37 5.32 8.55
N ALA A 651 -17.06 5.54 8.56
CA ALA A 651 -16.30 6.17 7.47
C ALA A 651 -16.11 5.21 6.28
N ALA A 652 -15.79 5.76 5.11
CA ALA A 652 -15.54 4.98 3.88
C ALA A 652 -14.04 4.71 3.65
N GLU A 653 -13.19 5.48 4.32
CA GLU A 653 -11.73 5.46 4.23
C GLU A 653 -11.08 4.21 4.84
N PRO A 654 -11.55 3.62 5.96
CA PRO A 654 -10.91 2.46 6.55
C PRO A 654 -10.78 1.30 5.55
N THR A 655 -9.57 0.78 5.43
CA THR A 655 -9.33 -0.52 4.79
C THR A 655 -9.75 -1.64 5.75
N VAL A 656 -9.69 -2.89 5.30
CA VAL A 656 -9.83 -4.05 6.19
C VAL A 656 -8.83 -4.00 7.37
N GLY A 657 -7.58 -3.62 7.10
CA GLY A 657 -6.56 -3.43 8.14
C GLY A 657 -6.92 -2.31 9.12
N GLY A 658 -7.41 -1.18 8.61
CA GLY A 658 -7.92 -0.08 9.43
C GLY A 658 -9.07 -0.48 10.35
N LYS A 659 -10.07 -1.19 9.82
CA LYS A 659 -11.20 -1.71 10.60
C LYS A 659 -10.71 -2.64 11.70
N ARG A 660 -9.74 -3.52 11.43
CA ARG A 660 -9.14 -4.39 12.44
C ARG A 660 -8.44 -3.59 13.54
N LEU A 661 -7.72 -2.52 13.19
CA LEU A 661 -7.11 -1.62 14.16
C LEU A 661 -8.17 -0.92 15.04
N LEU A 662 -9.26 -0.43 14.45
CA LEU A 662 -10.35 0.22 15.19
C LEU A 662 -11.01 -0.75 16.20
N VAL A 663 -11.21 -2.01 15.81
CA VAL A 663 -11.69 -3.06 16.74
C VAL A 663 -10.71 -3.23 17.90
N SER A 664 -9.40 -3.33 17.63
CA SER A 664 -8.38 -3.44 18.67
C SER A 664 -8.38 -2.22 19.61
N LEU A 665 -8.60 -1.01 19.08
CA LEU A 665 -8.71 0.20 19.91
C LEU A 665 -9.95 0.17 20.80
N ARG A 666 -11.10 -0.30 20.29
CA ARG A 666 -12.30 -0.47 21.12
C ARG A 666 -12.08 -1.48 22.24
N ASP A 667 -11.40 -2.59 21.94
CA ASP A 667 -11.09 -3.60 22.94
C ASP A 667 -10.15 -3.04 24.01
N GLU A 668 -9.17 -2.23 23.62
CA GLU A 668 -8.28 -1.51 24.55
C GLU A 668 -9.10 -0.55 25.45
N VAL A 669 -9.98 0.27 24.87
CA VAL A 669 -10.87 1.18 25.63
C VAL A 669 -11.73 0.41 26.64
N ARG A 670 -12.29 -0.74 26.24
CA ARG A 670 -13.09 -1.59 27.13
C ARG A 670 -12.23 -2.22 28.23
N GLY A 671 -11.01 -2.66 27.92
CA GLY A 671 -10.08 -3.26 28.88
C GLY A 671 -9.56 -2.27 29.92
N VAL A 672 -9.37 -1.00 29.55
CA VAL A 672 -8.92 0.07 30.46
C VAL A 672 -10.02 0.50 31.43
N HIS A 673 -11.31 0.43 31.04
CA HIS A 673 -12.43 0.90 31.85
C HIS A 673 -13.41 -0.19 32.33
N GLY A 674 -13.16 -1.45 31.99
CA GLY A 674 -13.96 -2.60 32.41
C GLY A 674 -13.44 -3.22 33.71
N THR A 675 -14.18 -3.07 34.80
CA THR A 675 -13.97 -3.84 36.03
C THR A 675 -14.50 -5.28 35.89
N SER A 676 -13.66 -6.22 35.47
CA SER A 676 -13.59 -7.63 35.95
C SER A 676 -12.67 -8.45 35.08
N GLY A 677 -11.74 -9.17 35.71
CA GLY A 677 -10.69 -9.90 35.03
C GLY A 677 -11.13 -11.15 34.30
N MET A 678 -10.35 -11.55 33.30
CA MET A 678 -9.70 -12.86 33.22
C MET A 678 -8.83 -12.88 31.96
N ASN A 679 -7.65 -13.49 32.10
CA ASN A 679 -6.69 -13.80 31.04
C ASN A 679 -7.35 -14.15 29.69
N ILE A 680 -6.94 -13.47 28.63
CA ILE A 680 -6.86 -14.05 27.29
C ILE A 680 -5.44 -13.83 26.78
N ARG A 681 -4.53 -14.66 27.29
CA ARG A 681 -3.39 -15.16 26.51
C ARG A 681 -3.74 -16.60 26.13
N THR A 682 -3.31 -16.99 24.93
CA THR A 682 -3.28 -18.35 24.34
C THR A 682 -4.61 -19.00 23.95
N ASN A 683 -4.88 -19.10 22.63
CA ASN A 683 -4.77 -20.37 21.90
C ASN A 683 -4.96 -20.19 20.39
N THR A 684 -3.83 -20.16 19.67
CA THR A 684 -3.65 -20.76 18.36
C THR A 684 -3.35 -22.25 18.57
N VAL A 685 -4.33 -23.13 18.33
CA VAL A 685 -4.07 -24.57 18.07
C VAL A 685 -5.15 -25.12 17.14
N ASP A 686 -4.68 -25.81 16.11
CA ASP A 686 -5.32 -26.71 15.17
C ASP A 686 -6.69 -27.30 15.56
N GLN A 687 -7.61 -27.31 14.60
CA GLN A 687 -8.58 -28.40 14.48
C GLN A 687 -8.48 -29.02 13.09
N GLU A 688 -7.78 -30.16 13.01
CA GLU A 688 -8.08 -31.18 12.01
C GLU A 688 -9.50 -31.72 12.20
N PRO A 689 -10.21 -32.07 11.12
CA PRO A 689 -11.53 -32.71 11.22
C PRO A 689 -11.37 -34.22 11.50
N VAL A 690 -11.96 -34.69 12.59
CA VAL A 690 -12.11 -36.13 12.85
C VAL A 690 -13.34 -36.65 12.11
N ARG A 691 -13.06 -37.55 11.15
CA ARG A 691 -13.86 -38.63 10.53
C ARG A 691 -15.39 -38.60 10.59
#